data_AF-A0A419E1T5-F1
#
_entry.id   AF-A0A419E1T5-F1
#
_cell.length_a   1.000
_cell.length_b   1.000
_cell.length_c   1.000
_cell.angle_alpha   90.00
_cell.angle_beta   90.00
_cell.angle_gamma   90.00
#
_symmetry.space_group_name_H-M   'P 1'
#
loop_
_entity.id
_entity.type
_entity.pdbx_description
1 polymer ?
#
loop_
_entity_poly.entity_id
_entity_poly.type
_entity_poly.pdbx_seq_one_letter_code
_entity_poly.pdbx_strand_id
1 'polypeptide(L)'
;MLDTQGNFFLGRLFDVAKGKLADKALLYDPADLTTHGLVTGMTGSGKTGLCVGILEEAALQNIPAIIIDPKGDLTNLLLHFPDLLPADFKPWLDADVVRREGKTLESAAKETADRWKSGLADWGIDRERLLALKNAAEFAVYTPGSDAGIPVSVLSSLAAPTIPWEENREILRERISSTVTALLGLVGMDNVDPLRSREHILLSNLFENAWSQGADLDMTELILQVTKPPFEKLGAFPLENFFPDKDRMELAMLLNNILASPGFEVWREGQNLDIPALLFAEDGRPRHSVFYIAHLSDSERMFFVTLLLSAVETWMRTQAGSNTLRAIVYMDEIFGYMPPTANPPSKLTLLRMLKQARAFGVGMLLATQNPVDVDYKGLSNTGTWIVGKLQTDQDKQRLLDGLESAAGGSDRATLDKLISTLGKRIFVMHNVHEKAPVVFNTRFAMNYLAGPLTRTQIPALNELVGAKPTVDSRPQTEKPAASSADLTAASVSAAVAAPRPSVSARPASTSGGSATRPSVPSSVAEYFLPLTNSLPEAFRAAGKTQPAEARQVGVFYRPALVASAQVRFFDRKYGVDAEVTRSALIENPERRSSQRWEDFVANVPADKLDSSPAPDARFDVLSPTLSDAKLVSALQKDFTDWVYRTTSVKARANEMLKVYGGPDISQADFMKACTEAASEARDKELQKEAGKIDKQIASLQDKLAREERELEQDQADLQNRKIEAGANLLELGAGLVGFGRKKSVSTQFTKQRLTANAKADVEESLESIAQYKKQLAELEKERARIADKVNARWGDVVNKITEIEVNPKKTDIYVNVFGVAWTPYYLVEVGGQKMELSAFGE
;
A
#
# COMPACT_ATOMS: atom_id res chain seq x y z
N MET A 1 35.61 -41.69 -15.06
CA MET A 1 34.94 -40.52 -15.68
C MET A 1 33.83 -40.92 -16.63
N LEU A 2 32.64 -40.36 -16.38
CA LEU A 2 31.50 -40.39 -17.30
C LEU A 2 31.80 -39.47 -18.48
N ASP A 3 31.92 -40.03 -19.69
CA ASP A 3 32.15 -39.26 -20.92
C ASP A 3 30.88 -38.51 -21.32
N THR A 4 30.91 -37.18 -21.25
CA THR A 4 29.77 -36.33 -21.62
C THR A 4 29.88 -35.77 -23.04
N GLN A 5 31.02 -35.94 -23.72
CA GLN A 5 31.26 -35.41 -25.07
C GLN A 5 30.95 -33.91 -25.22
N GLY A 6 31.21 -33.12 -24.18
CA GLY A 6 30.91 -31.67 -24.16
C GLY A 6 29.48 -31.30 -23.79
N ASN A 7 28.58 -32.28 -23.60
CA ASN A 7 27.20 -32.05 -23.18
C ASN A 7 27.08 -31.96 -21.65
N PHE A 8 25.96 -31.41 -21.18
CA PHE A 8 25.61 -31.37 -19.77
C PHE A 8 24.98 -32.70 -19.33
N PHE A 9 25.59 -33.36 -18.35
CA PHE A 9 24.99 -34.53 -17.73
C PHE A 9 23.98 -34.11 -16.65
N LEU A 10 22.69 -34.14 -16.99
CA LEU A 10 21.63 -33.69 -16.08
C LEU A 10 21.02 -34.81 -15.24
N GLY A 11 21.29 -36.07 -15.59
CA GLY A 11 20.72 -37.23 -14.92
C GLY A 11 20.53 -38.41 -15.84
N ARG A 12 19.53 -39.25 -15.56
CA ARG A 12 19.20 -40.43 -16.38
C ARG A 12 17.71 -40.41 -16.71
N LEU A 13 17.38 -40.93 -17.88
CA LEU A 13 15.99 -41.03 -18.31
C LEU A 13 15.16 -41.85 -17.32
N PHE A 14 13.88 -41.55 -17.22
CA PHE A 14 12.96 -42.19 -16.29
C PHE A 14 11.83 -42.87 -17.07
N ASP A 15 11.67 -44.18 -16.88
CA ASP A 15 10.59 -44.97 -17.48
C ASP A 15 9.33 -44.80 -16.61
N VAL A 16 8.43 -43.92 -17.06
CA VAL A 16 7.18 -43.61 -16.35
C VAL A 16 6.27 -44.83 -16.26
N ALA A 17 6.28 -45.72 -17.26
CA ALA A 17 5.43 -46.91 -17.27
C ALA A 17 5.89 -47.94 -16.22
N LYS A 18 7.21 -48.05 -16.00
CA LYS A 18 7.79 -48.96 -14.99
C LYS A 18 8.03 -48.31 -13.63
N GLY A 19 7.95 -46.98 -13.55
CA GLY A 19 8.28 -46.21 -12.35
C GLY A 19 9.75 -46.37 -11.92
N LYS A 20 10.68 -46.54 -12.87
CA LYS A 20 12.09 -46.84 -12.60
C LYS A 20 13.02 -45.96 -13.43
N LEU A 21 14.20 -45.71 -12.86
CA LEU A 21 15.31 -45.07 -13.56
C LEU A 21 15.79 -45.98 -14.71
N ALA A 22 16.00 -45.40 -15.88
CA ALA A 22 16.65 -46.09 -16.99
C ALA A 22 18.17 -45.92 -16.91
N ASP A 23 18.93 -46.80 -17.56
CA ASP A 23 20.40 -46.74 -17.58
C ASP A 23 20.93 -45.64 -18.53
N LYS A 24 20.08 -45.07 -19.38
CA LYS A 24 20.46 -44.05 -20.36
C LYS A 24 20.64 -42.68 -19.69
N ALA A 25 21.85 -42.13 -19.79
CA ALA A 25 22.16 -40.76 -19.39
C ALA A 25 21.38 -39.74 -20.22
N LEU A 26 20.91 -38.67 -19.57
CA LEU A 26 20.42 -37.47 -20.22
C LEU A 26 21.61 -36.52 -20.42
N LEU A 27 22.05 -36.41 -21.66
CA LEU A 27 23.07 -35.48 -22.11
C LEU A 27 22.37 -34.33 -22.84
N TYR A 28 22.48 -33.13 -22.30
CA TYR A 28 21.83 -31.92 -22.83
C TYR A 28 22.88 -31.05 -23.54
N ASP A 29 22.59 -30.61 -24.76
CA ASP A 29 23.53 -29.76 -25.53
C ASP A 29 23.53 -28.33 -24.97
N PRO A 30 24.66 -27.80 -24.48
CA PRO A 30 24.74 -26.42 -24.01
C PRO A 30 24.31 -25.39 -25.06
N ALA A 31 24.47 -25.66 -26.36
CA ALA A 31 24.04 -24.75 -27.42
C ALA A 31 22.52 -24.52 -27.42
N ASP A 32 21.72 -25.46 -26.91
CA ASP A 32 20.26 -25.32 -26.85
C ASP A 32 19.83 -24.23 -25.86
N LEU A 33 20.65 -23.95 -24.83
CA LEU A 33 20.41 -22.84 -23.89
C LEU A 33 20.60 -21.45 -24.52
N THR A 34 21.15 -21.35 -25.74
CA THR A 34 21.09 -20.08 -26.50
C THR A 34 19.64 -19.66 -26.77
N THR A 35 18.73 -20.63 -26.89
CA THR A 35 17.28 -20.37 -26.96
C THR A 35 16.60 -20.25 -25.59
N HIS A 36 17.37 -20.11 -24.51
CA HIS A 36 16.89 -19.90 -23.15
C HIS A 36 16.20 -21.13 -22.53
N GLY A 37 16.21 -21.18 -21.20
CA GLY A 37 15.63 -22.26 -20.40
C GLY A 37 14.68 -21.73 -19.34
N LEU A 38 13.58 -22.45 -19.10
CA LEU A 38 12.68 -22.24 -17.98
C LEU A 38 12.60 -23.50 -17.11
N VAL A 39 12.81 -23.37 -15.81
CA VAL A 39 12.65 -24.43 -14.83
C VAL A 39 11.53 -24.08 -13.85
N THR A 40 10.51 -24.93 -13.75
CA THR A 40 9.36 -24.68 -12.88
C THR A 40 8.94 -25.91 -12.09
N GLY A 41 8.42 -25.69 -10.89
CA GLY A 41 7.98 -26.75 -9.99
C GLY A 41 7.73 -26.24 -8.58
N MET A 42 6.87 -26.93 -7.84
CA MET A 42 6.56 -26.62 -6.44
C MET A 42 7.80 -26.71 -5.55
N THR A 43 7.75 -26.08 -4.37
CA THR A 43 8.80 -26.23 -3.35
C THR A 43 9.04 -27.70 -3.01
N GLY A 44 10.31 -28.12 -3.00
CA GLY A 44 10.70 -29.50 -2.76
C GLY A 44 10.56 -30.46 -3.96
N SER A 45 10.18 -29.97 -5.14
CA SER A 45 10.20 -30.74 -6.40
C SER A 45 11.61 -31.13 -6.85
N GLY A 46 12.63 -30.39 -6.39
CA GLY A 46 14.04 -30.58 -6.78
C GLY A 46 14.59 -29.50 -7.73
N LYS A 47 13.80 -28.47 -8.08
CA LYS A 47 14.15 -27.36 -8.99
C LYS A 47 15.57 -26.82 -8.74
N THR A 48 15.86 -26.38 -7.52
CA THR A 48 17.16 -25.79 -7.16
C THR A 48 18.31 -26.78 -7.40
N GLY A 49 18.14 -28.06 -7.03
CA GLY A 49 19.17 -29.08 -7.27
C GLY A 49 19.43 -29.33 -8.75
N LEU A 50 18.39 -29.31 -9.58
CA LEU A 50 18.53 -29.39 -11.04
C LEU A 50 19.26 -28.16 -11.60
N CYS A 51 18.87 -26.94 -11.20
CA CYS A 51 19.53 -25.70 -11.65
C CYS A 51 21.00 -25.66 -11.24
N VAL A 52 21.31 -26.07 -10.00
CA VAL A 52 22.70 -26.26 -9.55
C VAL A 52 23.42 -27.27 -10.44
N GLY A 53 22.77 -28.40 -10.77
CA GLY A 53 23.32 -29.37 -11.72
C GLY A 53 23.66 -28.77 -13.08
N ILE A 54 22.79 -27.93 -13.65
CA ILE A 54 23.05 -27.24 -14.92
C ILE A 54 24.25 -26.29 -14.78
N LEU A 55 24.32 -25.50 -13.69
CA LEU A 55 25.41 -24.56 -13.45
C LEU A 55 26.75 -25.28 -13.21
N GLU A 56 26.74 -26.41 -12.51
CA GLU A 56 27.93 -27.24 -12.33
C GLU A 56 28.48 -27.77 -13.66
N GLU A 57 27.59 -28.25 -14.56
CA GLU A 57 28.02 -28.70 -15.89
C GLU A 57 28.48 -27.53 -16.75
N ALA A 58 27.87 -26.35 -16.62
CA ALA A 58 28.33 -25.13 -17.29
C ALA A 58 29.75 -24.75 -16.85
N ALA A 59 30.03 -24.75 -15.54
CA ALA A 59 31.38 -24.50 -15.02
C ALA A 59 32.40 -25.50 -15.60
N LEU A 60 32.08 -26.81 -15.58
CA LEU A 60 32.95 -27.86 -16.15
C LEU A 60 33.23 -27.69 -17.65
N GLN A 61 32.33 -27.04 -18.40
CA GLN A 61 32.49 -26.74 -19.83
C GLN A 61 33.05 -25.32 -20.09
N ASN A 62 33.61 -24.68 -19.07
CA ASN A 62 34.16 -23.33 -19.12
C ASN A 62 33.15 -22.22 -19.48
N ILE A 63 31.86 -22.42 -19.16
CA ILE A 63 30.80 -21.45 -19.43
C ILE A 63 30.56 -20.59 -18.17
N PRO A 64 30.82 -19.28 -18.23
CA PRO A 64 30.62 -18.39 -17.09
C PRO A 64 29.13 -18.11 -16.84
N ALA A 65 28.81 -17.71 -15.60
CA ALA A 65 27.44 -17.46 -15.19
C ALA A 65 27.29 -16.24 -14.28
N ILE A 66 26.27 -15.43 -14.55
CA ILE A 66 25.75 -14.41 -13.63
C ILE A 66 24.48 -15.00 -13.01
N ILE A 67 24.45 -15.10 -11.68
CA ILE A 67 23.44 -15.85 -10.95
C ILE A 67 22.75 -14.91 -9.96
N ILE A 68 21.45 -14.68 -10.11
CA ILE A 68 20.66 -13.81 -9.23
C ILE A 68 19.93 -14.68 -8.21
N ASP A 69 20.26 -14.49 -6.92
CA ASP A 69 19.79 -15.34 -5.82
C ASP A 69 18.99 -14.54 -4.75
N PRO A 70 17.66 -14.46 -4.90
CA PRO A 70 16.78 -13.81 -3.93
C PRO A 70 16.50 -14.61 -2.65
N LYS A 71 16.89 -15.89 -2.61
CA LYS A 71 16.57 -16.81 -1.48
C LYS A 71 17.81 -17.23 -0.69
N GLY A 72 19.00 -17.16 -1.27
CA GLY A 72 20.26 -17.58 -0.66
C GLY A 72 20.61 -19.05 -0.93
N ASP A 73 19.83 -19.77 -1.73
CA ASP A 73 20.04 -21.19 -2.02
C ASP A 73 21.19 -21.45 -2.99
N LEU A 74 21.48 -20.50 -3.89
CA LEU A 74 22.49 -20.67 -4.96
C LEU A 74 23.90 -20.34 -4.46
N THR A 75 24.02 -19.70 -3.29
CA THR A 75 25.29 -19.58 -2.57
C THR A 75 25.93 -20.94 -2.29
N ASN A 76 25.14 -22.01 -2.21
CA ASN A 76 25.62 -23.39 -2.08
C ASN A 76 26.54 -23.84 -3.23
N LEU A 77 26.56 -23.13 -4.37
CA LEU A 77 27.51 -23.40 -5.45
C LEU A 77 28.97 -23.29 -5.02
N LEU A 78 29.28 -22.60 -3.92
CA LEU A 78 30.63 -22.44 -3.38
C LEU A 78 31.06 -23.60 -2.46
N LEU A 79 30.14 -24.50 -2.07
CA LEU A 79 30.39 -25.57 -1.10
C LEU A 79 30.98 -26.83 -1.78
N HIS A 80 32.20 -26.68 -2.30
CA HIS A 80 32.94 -27.74 -2.99
C HIS A 80 33.77 -28.61 -2.04
N PHE A 81 33.32 -29.84 -1.77
CA PHE A 81 33.99 -30.79 -0.85
C PHE A 81 34.47 -32.05 -1.57
N PRO A 82 35.59 -32.00 -2.31
CA PRO A 82 36.08 -33.14 -3.10
C PRO A 82 36.47 -34.36 -2.25
N ASP A 83 36.93 -34.13 -1.02
CA ASP A 83 37.34 -35.20 -0.11
C ASP A 83 36.18 -35.74 0.75
N LEU A 84 35.03 -35.07 0.71
CA LEU A 84 33.80 -35.44 1.42
C LEU A 84 34.05 -35.73 2.92
N LEU A 85 34.89 -34.93 3.57
CA LEU A 85 35.22 -35.13 4.98
C LEU A 85 34.09 -34.58 5.86
N PRO A 86 33.73 -35.24 6.97
CA PRO A 86 32.72 -34.71 7.91
C PRO A 86 33.03 -33.29 8.39
N ALA A 87 34.32 -32.94 8.54
CA ALA A 87 34.75 -31.61 8.95
C ALA A 87 34.35 -30.52 7.95
N ASP A 88 34.25 -30.84 6.66
CA ASP A 88 33.88 -29.88 5.62
C ASP A 88 32.39 -29.50 5.69
N PHE A 89 31.53 -30.46 6.03
CA PHE A 89 30.08 -30.25 6.14
C PHE A 89 29.66 -29.57 7.43
N LYS A 90 30.39 -29.84 8.54
CA LYS A 90 30.02 -29.42 9.90
C LYS A 90 29.69 -27.91 10.03
N PRO A 91 30.45 -26.97 9.45
CA PRO A 91 30.17 -25.52 9.59
C PRO A 91 28.86 -25.07 8.93
N TRP A 92 28.34 -25.86 7.99
CA TRP A 92 27.19 -25.50 7.14
C TRP A 92 25.91 -26.24 7.56
N LEU A 93 25.95 -26.98 8.66
CA LEU A 93 24.77 -27.62 9.24
C LEU A 93 24.03 -26.65 10.17
N ASP A 94 22.71 -26.66 10.07
CA ASP A 94 21.85 -25.93 11.00
C ASP A 94 21.86 -26.61 12.38
N ALA A 95 22.49 -25.96 13.36
CA ALA A 95 22.61 -26.48 14.72
C ALA A 95 21.27 -26.66 15.42
N ASP A 96 20.26 -25.84 15.12
CA ASP A 96 18.93 -25.97 15.71
C ASP A 96 18.17 -27.16 15.13
N VAL A 97 18.29 -27.40 13.82
CA VAL A 97 17.72 -28.60 13.16
C VAL A 97 18.37 -29.87 13.72
N VAL A 98 19.69 -29.91 13.80
CA VAL A 98 20.44 -31.06 14.35
C VAL A 98 20.05 -31.33 15.80
N ARG A 99 19.91 -30.28 16.63
CA ARG A 99 19.47 -30.41 18.02
C ARG A 99 18.03 -30.94 18.12
N ARG A 100 17.12 -30.50 17.26
CA ARG A 100 15.72 -30.98 17.22
C ARG A 100 15.63 -32.47 16.83
N GLU A 101 16.55 -32.95 16.01
CA GLU A 101 16.66 -34.38 15.69
C GLU A 101 17.32 -35.22 16.80
N GLY A 102 17.74 -34.60 17.91
CA GLY A 102 18.39 -35.28 19.03
C GLY A 102 19.81 -35.77 18.73
N LYS A 103 20.47 -35.20 17.72
CA LYS A 103 21.83 -35.58 17.28
C LYS A 103 22.87 -34.55 17.72
N THR A 104 24.14 -34.96 17.75
CA THR A 104 25.27 -34.02 17.85
C THR A 104 25.67 -33.52 16.46
N LEU A 105 26.30 -32.33 16.40
CA LEU A 105 26.80 -31.77 15.14
C LEU A 105 27.83 -32.70 14.47
N GLU A 106 28.68 -33.37 15.26
CA GLU A 106 29.65 -34.34 14.77
C GLU A 106 28.98 -35.55 14.12
N SER A 107 27.92 -36.09 14.74
CA SER A 107 27.17 -37.22 14.19
C SER A 107 26.46 -36.82 12.90
N ALA A 108 25.78 -35.67 12.90
CA ALA A 108 25.07 -35.16 11.73
C ALA A 108 26.02 -34.86 10.56
N ALA A 109 27.22 -34.35 10.83
CA ALA A 109 28.25 -34.12 9.81
C ALA A 109 28.76 -35.43 9.19
N LYS A 110 28.97 -36.47 10.01
CA LYS A 110 29.36 -37.80 9.52
C LYS A 110 28.26 -38.43 8.67
N GLU A 111 27.02 -38.42 9.15
CA GLU A 111 25.86 -38.92 8.40
C GLU A 111 25.69 -38.18 7.06
N THR A 112 25.91 -36.86 7.06
CA THR A 112 25.82 -36.03 5.85
C THR A 112 26.92 -36.39 4.84
N ALA A 113 28.17 -36.53 5.30
CA ALA A 113 29.28 -36.97 4.46
C ALA A 113 29.03 -38.36 3.84
N ASP A 114 28.58 -39.32 4.65
CA ASP A 114 28.25 -40.67 4.17
C ASP A 114 27.11 -40.66 3.14
N ARG A 115 26.07 -39.84 3.37
CA ARG A 115 24.96 -39.63 2.42
C ARG A 115 25.42 -39.00 1.11
N TRP A 116 26.31 -38.01 1.17
CA TRP A 116 26.84 -37.37 -0.05
C TRP A 116 27.73 -38.35 -0.82
N LYS A 117 28.56 -39.13 -0.12
CA LYS A 117 29.42 -40.14 -0.72
C LYS A 117 28.64 -41.22 -1.46
N SER A 118 27.59 -41.78 -0.85
CA SER A 118 26.71 -42.75 -1.51
C SER A 118 25.92 -42.11 -2.65
N GLY A 119 25.36 -40.93 -2.42
CA GLY A 119 24.60 -40.17 -3.41
C GLY A 119 25.41 -39.85 -4.67
N LEU A 120 26.69 -39.49 -4.56
CA LEU A 120 27.55 -39.23 -5.72
C LEU A 120 27.96 -40.53 -6.44
N ALA A 121 28.26 -41.58 -5.67
CA ALA A 121 28.66 -42.89 -6.21
C ALA A 121 27.55 -43.53 -7.05
N ASP A 122 26.29 -43.44 -6.64
CA ASP A 122 25.13 -43.97 -7.37
C ASP A 122 24.99 -43.38 -8.79
N TRP A 123 25.49 -42.16 -8.97
CA TRP A 123 25.47 -41.43 -10.24
C TRP A 123 26.80 -41.51 -11.01
N GLY A 124 27.79 -42.25 -10.49
CA GLY A 124 29.11 -42.40 -11.13
C GLY A 124 29.96 -41.13 -11.07
N ILE A 125 29.73 -40.27 -10.08
CA ILE A 125 30.51 -39.06 -9.86
C ILE A 125 31.64 -39.38 -8.89
N ASP A 126 32.88 -39.28 -9.38
CA ASP A 126 34.10 -39.56 -8.65
C ASP A 126 34.75 -38.29 -8.09
N ARG A 127 35.76 -38.48 -7.23
CA ARG A 127 36.54 -37.38 -6.63
C ARG A 127 37.23 -36.51 -7.70
N GLU A 128 37.68 -37.11 -8.80
CA GLU A 128 38.34 -36.37 -9.88
C GLU A 128 37.39 -35.37 -10.53
N ARG A 129 36.12 -35.75 -10.76
CA ARG A 129 35.10 -34.83 -11.28
C ARG A 129 34.75 -33.72 -10.28
N LEU A 130 34.70 -34.01 -8.97
CA LEU A 130 34.49 -32.98 -7.95
C LEU A 130 35.66 -31.98 -7.90
N LEU A 131 36.90 -32.46 -8.01
CA LEU A 131 38.08 -31.61 -8.10
C LEU A 131 38.10 -30.78 -9.39
N ALA A 132 37.70 -31.39 -10.51
CA ALA A 132 37.56 -30.68 -11.77
C ALA A 132 36.57 -29.52 -11.62
N LEU A 133 35.39 -29.75 -11.03
CA LEU A 133 34.40 -28.71 -10.78
C LEU A 133 34.96 -27.58 -9.90
N LYS A 134 35.58 -27.94 -8.77
CA LYS A 134 36.19 -26.96 -7.85
C LYS A 134 37.20 -26.04 -8.55
N ASN A 135 37.92 -26.55 -9.55
CA ASN A 135 38.96 -25.82 -10.26
C ASN A 135 38.48 -25.18 -11.58
N ALA A 136 37.30 -25.56 -12.08
CA ALA A 136 36.83 -25.20 -13.41
C ALA A 136 36.44 -23.72 -13.53
N ALA A 137 35.94 -23.12 -12.45
CA ALA A 137 35.54 -21.71 -12.41
C ALA A 137 35.98 -21.05 -11.10
N GLU A 138 36.09 -19.73 -11.12
CA GLU A 138 36.10 -18.94 -9.89
C GLU A 138 34.66 -18.72 -9.43
N PHE A 139 34.39 -18.92 -8.14
CA PHE A 139 33.07 -18.71 -7.57
C PHE A 139 33.15 -17.56 -6.57
N ALA A 140 32.18 -16.64 -6.63
CA ALA A 140 32.15 -15.49 -5.74
C ALA A 140 30.71 -15.09 -5.41
N VAL A 141 30.46 -14.73 -4.15
CA VAL A 141 29.20 -14.14 -3.73
C VAL A 141 29.33 -12.63 -3.58
N TYR A 142 28.49 -11.94 -4.34
CA TYR A 142 28.32 -10.50 -4.38
C TYR A 142 27.11 -10.09 -3.56
N THR A 143 27.25 -9.05 -2.75
CA THR A 143 26.17 -8.53 -1.90
C THR A 143 25.96 -7.04 -2.17
N PRO A 144 25.12 -6.65 -3.15
CA PRO A 144 24.78 -5.24 -3.34
C PRO A 144 24.15 -4.65 -2.06
N GLY A 145 24.55 -3.42 -1.70
CA GLY A 145 24.07 -2.76 -0.48
C GLY A 145 24.49 -3.40 0.83
N SER A 146 25.49 -4.28 0.81
CA SER A 146 26.01 -4.96 2.01
C SER A 146 27.51 -5.26 1.85
N ASP A 147 28.22 -5.22 2.96
CA ASP A 147 29.65 -5.57 3.10
C ASP A 147 29.89 -7.04 3.49
N ALA A 148 28.84 -7.85 3.62
CA ALA A 148 28.96 -9.26 4.04
C ALA A 148 29.62 -10.18 2.99
N GLY A 149 29.46 -9.88 1.70
CA GLY A 149 30.16 -10.55 0.61
C GLY A 149 31.08 -9.58 -0.12
N ILE A 150 31.22 -9.72 -1.44
CA ILE A 150 31.87 -8.68 -2.24
C ILE A 150 30.84 -7.55 -2.48
N PRO A 151 31.07 -6.33 -1.94
CA PRO A 151 30.15 -5.22 -2.18
C PRO A 151 30.16 -4.85 -3.67
N VAL A 152 29.01 -4.38 -4.15
CA VAL A 152 28.81 -3.98 -5.55
C VAL A 152 28.51 -2.50 -5.60
N SER A 153 29.37 -1.75 -6.30
CA SER A 153 29.10 -0.35 -6.61
C SER A 153 28.09 -0.28 -7.74
N VAL A 154 26.94 0.29 -7.45
CA VAL A 154 25.83 0.42 -8.40
C VAL A 154 25.81 1.81 -9.02
N LEU A 155 26.43 2.81 -8.38
CA LEU A 155 26.53 4.16 -8.95
C LEU A 155 27.52 4.27 -10.11
N SER A 156 28.51 3.40 -10.20
CA SER A 156 29.37 3.34 -11.41
C SER A 156 28.60 2.95 -12.67
N SER A 157 27.43 2.33 -12.54
CA SER A 157 26.57 1.99 -13.69
C SER A 157 25.89 3.21 -14.33
N LEU A 158 25.91 4.37 -13.66
CA LEU A 158 25.44 5.67 -14.18
C LEU A 158 26.46 6.35 -15.12
N ALA A 159 27.71 5.88 -15.12
CA ALA A 159 28.77 6.37 -15.98
C ALA A 159 28.42 6.20 -17.46
N ALA A 160 29.01 7.04 -18.31
CA ALA A 160 28.81 6.98 -19.74
C ALA A 160 29.30 5.63 -20.28
N PRO A 161 28.48 4.89 -21.03
CA PRO A 161 28.91 3.64 -21.64
C PRO A 161 30.07 3.86 -22.61
N THR A 162 30.99 2.91 -22.71
CA THR A 162 32.15 2.99 -23.62
C THR A 162 31.81 2.81 -25.10
N ILE A 163 30.55 2.52 -25.43
CA ILE A 163 30.10 2.35 -26.81
C ILE A 163 29.88 3.70 -27.51
N PRO A 164 30.22 3.84 -28.81
CA PRO A 164 30.06 5.11 -29.52
C PRO A 164 28.60 5.57 -29.56
N TRP A 165 28.33 6.83 -29.17
CA TRP A 165 26.98 7.39 -29.14
C TRP A 165 26.30 7.39 -30.52
N GLU A 166 27.00 7.86 -31.55
CA GLU A 166 26.44 8.06 -32.90
C GLU A 166 25.86 6.79 -33.52
N GLU A 167 26.51 5.65 -33.32
CA GLU A 167 26.08 4.37 -33.90
C GLU A 167 25.06 3.63 -33.01
N ASN A 168 24.90 4.04 -31.74
CA ASN A 168 24.15 3.28 -30.73
C ASN A 168 23.06 4.10 -30.01
N ARG A 169 22.61 5.22 -30.59
CA ARG A 169 21.67 6.16 -29.95
C ARG A 169 20.41 5.51 -29.41
N GLU A 170 19.79 4.60 -30.17
CA GLU A 170 18.55 3.92 -29.74
C GLU A 170 18.80 3.06 -28.49
N ILE A 171 19.87 2.26 -28.51
CA ILE A 171 20.25 1.38 -27.40
C ILE A 171 20.59 2.19 -26.15
N LEU A 172 21.34 3.28 -26.32
CA LEU A 172 21.74 4.15 -25.23
C LEU A 172 20.54 4.87 -24.62
N ARG A 173 19.60 5.37 -25.42
CA ARG A 173 18.34 5.95 -24.93
C ARG A 173 17.47 4.94 -24.20
N GLU A 174 17.40 3.70 -24.68
CA GLU A 174 16.70 2.63 -23.96
C GLU A 174 17.35 2.32 -22.62
N ARG A 175 18.69 2.25 -22.56
CA ARG A 175 19.43 2.08 -21.31
C ARG A 175 19.17 3.23 -20.35
N ILE A 176 19.23 4.48 -20.83
CA ILE A 176 18.90 5.67 -20.03
C ILE A 176 17.50 5.53 -19.44
N SER A 177 16.52 5.18 -20.28
CA SER A 177 15.13 5.01 -19.84
C SER A 177 15.01 3.98 -18.70
N SER A 178 15.62 2.80 -18.86
CA SER A 178 15.64 1.76 -17.83
C SER A 178 16.36 2.20 -16.54
N THR A 179 17.51 2.87 -16.66
CA THR A 179 18.27 3.39 -15.52
C THR A 179 17.46 4.46 -14.75
N VAL A 180 16.84 5.40 -15.46
CA VAL A 180 16.01 6.45 -14.86
C VAL A 180 14.78 5.87 -14.19
N THR A 181 14.08 4.92 -14.82
CA THR A 181 12.92 4.26 -14.19
C THR A 181 13.33 3.49 -12.93
N ALA A 182 14.48 2.81 -12.95
CA ALA A 182 15.01 2.14 -11.77
C ALA A 182 15.33 3.13 -10.64
N LEU A 183 16.01 4.25 -10.97
CA LEU A 183 16.37 5.30 -10.01
C LEU A 183 15.12 5.94 -9.39
N LEU A 184 14.10 6.22 -10.19
CA LEU A 184 12.84 6.79 -9.71
C LEU A 184 12.07 5.79 -8.82
N GLY A 185 12.09 4.49 -9.15
CA GLY A 185 11.54 3.45 -8.28
C GLY A 185 12.21 3.40 -6.92
N LEU A 186 13.53 3.66 -6.85
CA LEU A 186 14.28 3.68 -5.59
C LEU A 186 13.89 4.86 -4.67
N VAL A 187 13.54 6.03 -5.22
CA VAL A 187 13.01 7.17 -4.42
C VAL A 187 11.53 6.98 -4.04
N GLY A 188 10.93 5.83 -4.34
CA GLY A 188 9.53 5.54 -4.04
C GLY A 188 8.54 6.07 -5.08
N MET A 189 9.00 6.42 -6.28
CA MET A 189 8.12 6.73 -7.41
C MET A 189 7.87 5.47 -8.23
N ASP A 190 6.80 4.76 -7.90
CA ASP A 190 6.37 3.55 -8.61
C ASP A 190 5.52 3.89 -9.85
N ASN A 191 5.55 3.01 -10.86
CA ASN A 191 4.72 3.11 -12.09
C ASN A 191 4.92 4.39 -12.91
N VAL A 192 6.15 4.93 -12.90
CA VAL A 192 6.53 6.09 -13.69
C VAL A 192 6.43 5.77 -15.18
N ASP A 193 5.58 6.50 -15.91
CA ASP A 193 5.50 6.44 -17.37
C ASP A 193 6.64 7.27 -17.99
N PRO A 194 7.60 6.66 -18.72
CA PRO A 194 8.72 7.36 -19.34
C PRO A 194 8.33 8.49 -20.29
N LEU A 195 7.12 8.44 -20.86
CA LEU A 195 6.66 9.42 -21.85
C LEU A 195 5.83 10.55 -21.24
N ARG A 196 5.41 10.42 -19.97
CA ARG A 196 4.50 11.39 -19.32
C ARG A 196 5.06 11.99 -18.05
N SER A 197 5.92 11.28 -17.33
CA SER A 197 6.51 11.79 -16.08
C SER A 197 7.51 12.90 -16.38
N ARG A 198 7.32 14.05 -15.73
CA ARG A 198 8.21 15.21 -15.84
C ARG A 198 9.59 14.89 -15.28
N GLU A 199 9.61 14.13 -14.18
CA GLU A 199 10.80 13.63 -13.49
C GLU A 199 11.61 12.71 -14.43
N HIS A 200 10.95 11.74 -15.05
CA HIS A 200 11.59 10.81 -15.98
C HIS A 200 12.15 11.52 -17.21
N ILE A 201 11.35 12.40 -17.81
CA ILE A 201 11.75 13.17 -18.99
C ILE A 201 12.96 14.04 -18.67
N LEU A 202 12.97 14.76 -17.54
CA LEU A 202 14.11 15.58 -17.12
C LEU A 202 15.37 14.72 -16.96
N LEU A 203 15.31 13.69 -16.13
CA LEU A 203 16.47 12.83 -15.83
C LEU A 203 16.99 12.15 -17.10
N SER A 204 16.11 11.68 -17.98
CA SER A 204 16.52 11.07 -19.25
C SER A 204 17.28 12.05 -20.15
N ASN A 205 16.85 13.31 -20.21
CA ASN A 205 17.55 14.34 -20.99
C ASN A 205 18.89 14.74 -20.35
N LEU A 206 19.02 14.73 -19.02
CA LEU A 206 20.29 14.95 -18.33
C LEU A 206 21.31 13.85 -18.67
N PHE A 207 20.89 12.58 -18.56
CA PHE A 207 21.73 11.44 -18.96
C PHE A 207 22.09 11.49 -20.45
N GLU A 208 21.13 11.79 -21.33
CA GLU A 208 21.38 11.89 -22.76
C GLU A 208 22.37 13.02 -23.09
N ASN A 209 22.25 14.18 -22.43
CA ASN A 209 23.18 15.28 -22.61
C ASN A 209 24.62 14.91 -22.16
N ALA A 210 24.76 14.27 -21.00
CA ALA A 210 26.07 13.85 -20.48
C ALA A 210 26.70 12.75 -21.34
N TRP A 211 25.95 11.67 -21.61
CA TRP A 211 26.47 10.50 -22.32
C TRP A 211 26.77 10.78 -23.80
N SER A 212 26.02 11.67 -24.46
CA SER A 212 26.33 12.09 -25.84
C SER A 212 27.66 12.85 -25.95
N GLN A 213 28.15 13.43 -24.85
CA GLN A 213 29.45 14.11 -24.75
C GLN A 213 30.55 13.19 -24.18
N GLY A 214 30.22 11.94 -23.86
CA GLY A 214 31.13 11.01 -23.17
C GLY A 214 31.45 11.42 -21.73
N ALA A 215 30.59 12.23 -21.10
CA ALA A 215 30.74 12.65 -19.71
C ALA A 215 29.96 11.71 -18.77
N ASP A 216 30.60 11.34 -17.67
CA ASP A 216 29.95 10.56 -16.60
C ASP A 216 28.99 11.43 -15.81
N LEU A 217 27.86 10.84 -15.39
CA LEU A 217 26.87 11.51 -14.56
C LEU A 217 26.71 10.74 -13.25
N ASP A 218 27.49 11.11 -12.24
CA ASP A 218 27.33 10.54 -10.89
C ASP A 218 26.10 11.13 -10.17
N MET A 219 25.74 10.58 -9.01
CA MET A 219 24.56 11.03 -8.27
C MET A 219 24.68 12.49 -7.79
N THR A 220 25.88 12.95 -7.45
CA THR A 220 26.09 14.32 -6.97
C THR A 220 25.90 15.31 -8.11
N GLU A 221 26.48 15.03 -9.27
CA GLU A 221 26.32 15.82 -10.48
C GLU A 221 24.87 15.76 -10.98
N LEU A 222 24.21 14.60 -10.91
CA LEU A 222 22.79 14.47 -11.26
C LEU A 222 21.92 15.37 -10.39
N ILE A 223 22.11 15.38 -9.06
CA ILE A 223 21.37 16.25 -8.14
C ILE A 223 21.59 17.73 -8.48
N LEU A 224 22.84 18.13 -8.73
CA LEU A 224 23.18 19.50 -9.15
C LEU A 224 22.51 19.86 -10.47
N GLN A 225 22.59 18.99 -11.47
CA GLN A 225 22.00 19.24 -12.78
C GLN A 225 20.47 19.15 -12.78
N VAL A 226 19.82 18.45 -11.84
CA VAL A 226 18.36 18.57 -11.64
C VAL A 226 17.99 19.98 -11.17
N THR A 227 18.74 20.52 -10.20
CA THR A 227 18.52 21.90 -9.71
C THR A 227 18.94 22.96 -10.74
N LYS A 228 19.90 22.66 -11.61
CA LYS A 228 20.36 23.58 -12.65
C LYS A 228 20.71 22.84 -13.95
N PRO A 229 19.71 22.47 -14.77
CA PRO A 229 19.95 21.72 -15.99
C PRO A 229 20.82 22.50 -17.00
N PRO A 230 21.65 21.82 -17.80
CA PRO A 230 22.50 22.45 -18.81
C PRO A 230 21.71 22.96 -20.04
N PHE A 231 20.38 22.94 -20.01
CA PHE A 231 19.49 23.37 -21.07
C PHE A 231 18.30 24.17 -20.52
N GLU A 232 17.85 25.18 -21.28
CA GLU A 232 16.75 26.08 -20.87
C GLU A 232 15.36 25.61 -21.34
N LYS A 233 15.30 24.61 -22.23
CA LYS A 233 14.06 24.13 -22.86
C LYS A 233 14.04 22.61 -22.93
N LEU A 234 12.85 22.03 -22.78
CA LEU A 234 12.57 20.62 -23.03
C LEU A 234 11.47 20.52 -24.10
N GLY A 235 11.80 19.92 -25.25
CA GLY A 235 10.94 19.93 -26.41
C GLY A 235 10.62 21.37 -26.87
N ALA A 236 9.34 21.69 -26.99
CA ALA A 236 8.88 23.02 -27.45
C ALA A 236 8.75 24.06 -26.31
N PHE A 237 8.83 23.64 -25.05
CA PHE A 237 8.52 24.49 -23.90
C PHE A 237 9.77 24.91 -23.11
N PRO A 238 9.79 26.12 -22.51
CA PRO A 238 10.76 26.48 -21.49
C PRO A 238 10.72 25.52 -20.31
N LEU A 239 11.88 25.19 -19.75
CA LEU A 239 12.01 24.25 -18.65
C LEU A 239 11.17 24.69 -17.44
N GLU A 240 11.18 25.97 -17.07
CA GLU A 240 10.39 26.49 -15.95
C GLU A 240 8.88 26.29 -16.10
N ASN A 241 8.38 26.25 -17.34
CA ASN A 241 6.96 25.99 -17.58
C ASN A 241 6.64 24.49 -17.54
N PHE A 242 7.59 23.65 -17.95
CA PHE A 242 7.42 22.19 -17.98
C PHE A 242 7.62 21.58 -16.59
N PHE A 243 8.71 21.94 -15.92
CA PHE A 243 9.08 21.46 -14.60
C PHE A 243 9.71 22.61 -13.77
N PRO A 244 8.89 23.33 -12.99
CA PRO A 244 9.30 24.52 -12.25
C PRO A 244 10.42 24.26 -11.25
N ASP A 245 11.21 25.30 -10.93
CA ASP A 245 12.32 25.23 -9.96
C ASP A 245 11.95 24.57 -8.62
N LYS A 246 10.78 24.89 -8.07
CA LYS A 246 10.28 24.29 -6.83
C LYS A 246 10.16 22.76 -6.96
N ASP A 247 9.52 22.27 -8.01
CA ASP A 247 9.30 20.84 -8.21
C ASP A 247 10.64 20.13 -8.53
N ARG A 248 11.56 20.80 -9.25
CA ARG A 248 12.93 20.30 -9.48
C ARG A 248 13.71 20.18 -8.17
N MET A 249 13.56 21.15 -7.27
CA MET A 249 14.17 21.12 -5.94
C MET A 249 13.60 20.00 -5.08
N GLU A 250 12.30 19.70 -5.18
CA GLU A 250 11.69 18.55 -4.52
C GLU A 250 12.28 17.22 -5.03
N LEU A 251 12.44 17.06 -6.35
CA LEU A 251 13.09 15.88 -6.94
C LEU A 251 14.56 15.77 -6.49
N ALA A 252 15.31 16.87 -6.50
CA ALA A 252 16.70 16.90 -6.03
C ALA A 252 16.81 16.51 -4.55
N MET A 253 15.88 16.95 -3.71
CA MET A 253 15.82 16.55 -2.31
C MET A 253 15.53 15.06 -2.14
N LEU A 254 14.63 14.48 -2.93
CA LEU A 254 14.36 13.04 -2.92
C LEU A 254 15.61 12.21 -3.29
N LEU A 255 16.30 12.60 -4.36
CA LEU A 255 17.56 11.97 -4.77
C LEU A 255 18.66 12.15 -3.70
N ASN A 256 18.74 13.32 -3.08
CA ASN A 256 19.68 13.59 -1.99
C ASN A 256 19.38 12.78 -0.73
N ASN A 257 18.11 12.52 -0.41
CA ASN A 257 17.73 11.72 0.75
C ASN A 257 18.26 10.27 0.63
N ILE A 258 18.32 9.72 -0.59
CA ILE A 258 18.98 8.44 -0.84
C ILE A 258 20.47 8.56 -0.55
N LEU A 259 21.14 9.58 -1.09
CA LEU A 259 22.59 9.77 -0.91
C LEU A 259 22.97 9.99 0.56
N ALA A 260 22.12 10.68 1.32
CA ALA A 260 22.30 10.95 2.74
C ALA A 260 21.91 9.76 3.64
N SER A 261 21.29 8.71 3.09
CA SER A 261 20.95 7.51 3.84
C SER A 261 22.23 6.72 4.14
N PRO A 262 22.52 6.40 5.42
CA PRO A 262 23.68 5.59 5.79
C PRO A 262 23.72 4.21 5.09
N GLY A 263 22.55 3.65 4.77
CA GLY A 263 22.46 2.38 4.05
C GLY A 263 22.90 2.45 2.58
N PHE A 264 22.90 3.65 1.98
CA PHE A 264 23.24 3.82 0.57
C PHE A 264 24.74 4.03 0.32
N GLU A 265 25.53 4.32 1.36
CA GLU A 265 26.99 4.48 1.23
C GLU A 265 27.66 3.20 0.69
N VAL A 266 27.20 2.04 1.16
CA VAL A 266 27.66 0.72 0.69
C VAL A 266 27.32 0.44 -0.77
N TRP A 267 26.35 1.14 -1.36
CA TRP A 267 26.02 1.02 -2.80
C TRP A 267 26.96 1.84 -3.69
N ARG A 268 27.78 2.72 -3.10
CA ARG A 268 28.79 3.53 -3.79
C ARG A 268 30.13 2.82 -3.85
N GLU A 269 30.42 2.04 -2.82
CA GLU A 269 31.66 1.32 -2.63
C GLU A 269 31.57 -0.11 -3.19
N GLY A 270 32.71 -0.68 -3.57
CA GLY A 270 32.81 -2.06 -4.03
C GLY A 270 33.08 -2.22 -5.52
N GLN A 271 32.93 -3.45 -6.00
CA GLN A 271 33.22 -3.82 -7.38
C GLN A 271 32.18 -3.23 -8.33
N ASN A 272 32.64 -2.65 -9.44
CA ASN A 272 31.75 -2.11 -10.46
C ASN A 272 30.95 -3.21 -11.17
N LEU A 273 29.81 -2.85 -11.74
CA LEU A 273 29.03 -3.72 -12.63
C LEU A 273 29.69 -3.88 -14.02
N ASP A 274 30.98 -4.25 -14.05
CA ASP A 274 31.70 -4.60 -15.26
C ASP A 274 31.46 -6.06 -15.63
N ILE A 275 30.61 -6.29 -16.63
CA ILE A 275 30.16 -7.64 -17.00
C ILE A 275 31.31 -8.58 -17.42
N PRO A 276 32.32 -8.15 -18.21
CA PRO A 276 33.52 -8.94 -18.46
C PRO A 276 34.21 -9.43 -17.19
N ALA A 277 34.50 -8.56 -16.22
CA ALA A 277 35.14 -8.94 -14.95
C ALA A 277 34.26 -9.81 -14.04
N LEU A 278 32.94 -9.76 -14.22
CA LEU A 278 31.99 -10.63 -13.54
C LEU A 278 31.84 -12.00 -14.20
N LEU A 279 32.20 -12.12 -15.48
CA LEU A 279 32.15 -13.38 -16.23
C LEU A 279 33.50 -14.10 -16.29
N PHE A 280 34.62 -13.38 -16.21
CA PHE A 280 35.94 -13.97 -16.31
C PHE A 280 36.87 -13.40 -15.24
N ALA A 281 37.69 -14.28 -14.67
CA ALA A 281 38.79 -13.91 -13.79
C ALA A 281 39.95 -13.28 -14.59
N GLU A 282 40.87 -12.59 -13.90
CA GLU A 282 42.06 -12.01 -14.53
C GLU A 282 42.96 -13.05 -15.20
N ASP A 283 42.93 -14.30 -14.71
CA ASP A 283 43.67 -15.44 -15.28
C ASP A 283 42.95 -16.09 -16.48
N GLY A 284 41.79 -15.57 -16.88
CA GLY A 284 40.99 -16.04 -18.02
C GLY A 284 40.04 -17.19 -17.69
N ARG A 285 40.02 -17.71 -16.46
CA ARG A 285 39.03 -18.72 -16.05
C ARG A 285 37.61 -18.12 -16.03
N PRO A 286 36.58 -18.90 -16.34
CA PRO A 286 35.20 -18.44 -16.19
C PRO A 286 34.89 -18.19 -14.71
N ARG A 287 33.97 -17.26 -14.47
CA ARG A 287 33.47 -16.93 -13.14
C ARG A 287 31.99 -17.26 -13.04
N HIS A 288 31.60 -17.81 -11.90
CA HIS A 288 30.22 -17.97 -11.47
C HIS A 288 29.94 -16.95 -10.37
N SER A 289 29.39 -15.81 -10.79
CA SER A 289 29.11 -14.66 -9.94
C SER A 289 27.70 -14.73 -9.36
N VAL A 290 27.61 -15.06 -8.07
CA VAL A 290 26.33 -15.20 -7.34
C VAL A 290 25.98 -13.88 -6.65
N PHE A 291 24.93 -13.22 -7.11
CA PHE A 291 24.39 -12.01 -6.49
C PHE A 291 23.33 -12.39 -5.45
N TYR A 292 23.74 -12.34 -4.18
CA TYR A 292 22.86 -12.54 -3.03
C TYR A 292 22.08 -11.25 -2.77
N ILE A 293 20.75 -11.31 -2.92
CA ILE A 293 19.86 -10.15 -2.77
C ILE A 293 18.72 -10.39 -1.77
N ALA A 294 18.82 -11.45 -0.97
CA ALA A 294 17.78 -11.81 0.00
C ALA A 294 17.61 -10.77 1.12
N HIS A 295 18.67 -10.01 1.45
CA HIS A 295 18.65 -8.95 2.46
C HIS A 295 18.06 -7.63 1.97
N LEU A 296 17.86 -7.47 0.66
CA LEU A 296 17.34 -6.24 0.07
C LEU A 296 15.81 -6.18 0.16
N SER A 297 15.30 -4.98 0.39
CA SER A 297 13.88 -4.66 0.22
C SER A 297 13.45 -4.83 -1.25
N ASP A 298 12.14 -4.94 -1.50
CA ASP A 298 11.62 -5.17 -2.86
C ASP A 298 12.04 -4.07 -3.85
N SER A 299 12.01 -2.80 -3.43
CA SER A 299 12.43 -1.67 -4.26
C SER A 299 13.94 -1.69 -4.56
N GLU A 300 14.78 -1.95 -3.56
CA GLU A 300 16.23 -2.08 -3.74
C GLU A 300 16.60 -3.28 -4.63
N ARG A 301 15.88 -4.38 -4.46
CA ARG A 301 16.04 -5.60 -5.25
C ARG A 301 15.67 -5.36 -6.71
N MET A 302 14.53 -4.72 -6.96
CA MET A 302 14.10 -4.33 -8.30
C MET A 302 15.09 -3.38 -8.96
N PHE A 303 15.56 -2.37 -8.22
CA PHE A 303 16.58 -1.41 -8.66
C PHE A 303 17.86 -2.14 -9.10
N PHE A 304 18.43 -2.96 -8.22
CA PHE A 304 19.66 -3.70 -8.51
C PHE A 304 19.52 -4.63 -9.72
N VAL A 305 18.47 -5.45 -9.75
CA VAL A 305 18.25 -6.42 -10.83
C VAL A 305 18.08 -5.71 -12.17
N THR A 306 17.36 -4.58 -12.19
CA THR A 306 17.18 -3.79 -13.43
C THR A 306 18.52 -3.26 -13.96
N LEU A 307 19.38 -2.76 -13.07
CA LEU A 307 20.71 -2.26 -13.46
C LEU A 307 21.64 -3.37 -13.91
N LEU A 308 21.68 -4.49 -13.21
CA LEU A 308 22.46 -5.67 -13.60
C LEU A 308 22.04 -6.17 -14.98
N LEU A 309 20.73 -6.35 -15.22
CA LEU A 309 20.23 -6.81 -16.52
C LEU A 309 20.53 -5.80 -17.64
N SER A 310 20.45 -4.50 -17.37
CA SER A 310 20.78 -3.45 -18.35
C SER A 310 22.27 -3.42 -18.68
N ALA A 311 23.14 -3.66 -17.69
CA ALA A 311 24.58 -3.81 -17.89
C ALA A 311 24.89 -5.04 -18.75
N VAL A 312 24.26 -6.19 -18.45
CA VAL A 312 24.39 -7.41 -19.26
C VAL A 312 23.87 -7.19 -20.68
N GLU A 313 22.71 -6.56 -20.87
CA GLU A 313 22.16 -6.24 -22.19
C GLU A 313 23.13 -5.37 -23.01
N THR A 314 23.72 -4.35 -22.38
CA THR A 314 24.70 -3.48 -23.06
C THR A 314 25.93 -4.27 -23.49
N TRP A 315 26.53 -5.03 -22.57
CA TRP A 315 27.71 -5.85 -22.86
C TRP A 315 27.44 -6.88 -23.96
N MET A 316 26.27 -7.54 -23.91
CA MET A 316 25.86 -8.54 -24.89
C MET A 316 25.82 -7.97 -26.30
N ARG A 317 25.32 -6.74 -26.49
CA ARG A 317 25.23 -6.09 -27.82
C ARG A 317 26.58 -5.72 -28.42
N THR A 318 27.64 -5.61 -27.61
CA THR A 318 29.01 -5.37 -28.12
C THR A 318 29.69 -6.65 -28.59
N GLN A 319 29.07 -7.82 -28.36
CA GLN A 319 29.63 -9.10 -28.76
C GLN A 319 29.30 -9.43 -30.22
N ALA A 320 30.22 -10.14 -30.88
CA ALA A 320 29.93 -10.76 -32.16
C ALA A 320 28.84 -11.85 -32.00
N GLY A 321 28.01 -11.98 -33.03
CA GLY A 321 26.98 -13.02 -33.06
C GLY A 321 27.57 -14.42 -32.90
N SER A 322 26.88 -15.28 -32.14
CA SER A 322 27.35 -16.63 -31.84
C SER A 322 26.19 -17.60 -31.75
N ASN A 323 26.40 -18.81 -32.29
CA ASN A 323 25.48 -19.94 -32.14
C ASN A 323 25.89 -20.88 -30.98
N THR A 324 27.02 -20.60 -30.32
CA THR A 324 27.46 -21.34 -29.13
C THR A 324 27.12 -20.55 -27.87
N LEU A 325 26.89 -21.27 -26.78
CA LEU A 325 26.62 -20.66 -25.47
C LEU A 325 27.90 -20.00 -24.92
N ARG A 326 27.86 -18.68 -24.80
CA ARG A 326 28.94 -17.82 -24.30
C ARG A 326 28.85 -17.58 -22.80
N ALA A 327 27.64 -17.36 -22.28
CA ALA A 327 27.41 -17.07 -20.87
C ALA A 327 25.97 -17.41 -20.48
N ILE A 328 25.77 -17.75 -19.21
CA ILE A 328 24.44 -17.98 -18.62
C ILE A 328 24.08 -16.81 -17.72
N VAL A 329 22.86 -16.28 -17.89
CA VAL A 329 22.24 -15.39 -16.90
C VAL A 329 21.14 -16.19 -16.22
N TYR A 330 21.41 -16.60 -14.99
CA TYR A 330 20.50 -17.38 -14.17
C TYR A 330 19.72 -16.48 -13.22
N MET A 331 18.41 -16.67 -13.14
CA MET A 331 17.56 -15.99 -12.18
C MET A 331 16.73 -17.01 -11.41
N ASP A 332 17.00 -17.16 -10.12
CA ASP A 332 16.09 -17.89 -9.24
C ASP A 332 14.90 -17.02 -8.88
N GLU A 333 13.70 -17.60 -8.92
CA GLU A 333 12.44 -16.93 -8.64
C GLU A 333 12.21 -15.64 -9.45
N ILE A 334 11.93 -15.79 -10.74
CA ILE A 334 11.63 -14.66 -11.64
C ILE A 334 10.30 -13.93 -11.32
N PHE A 335 9.51 -14.46 -10.39
CA PHE A 335 8.26 -13.85 -9.94
C PHE A 335 8.49 -12.41 -9.45
N GLY A 336 7.60 -11.50 -9.85
CA GLY A 336 7.68 -10.07 -9.52
C GLY A 336 8.50 -9.22 -10.51
N TYR A 337 9.48 -9.79 -11.22
CA TYR A 337 10.30 -9.06 -12.20
C TYR A 337 9.68 -9.02 -13.60
N MET A 338 8.85 -10.00 -13.92
CA MET A 338 8.17 -10.05 -15.22
C MET A 338 6.70 -10.47 -15.05
N PRO A 339 5.87 -9.73 -14.29
CA PRO A 339 4.47 -10.10 -14.06
C PRO A 339 3.61 -9.85 -15.31
N PRO A 340 2.50 -10.60 -15.51
CA PRO A 340 1.61 -10.41 -16.66
C PRO A 340 0.77 -9.12 -16.56
N THR A 341 0.46 -8.66 -15.35
CA THR A 341 -0.49 -7.56 -15.09
C THR A 341 0.16 -6.19 -14.86
N ALA A 342 1.46 -6.15 -14.59
CA ALA A 342 2.21 -4.92 -14.31
C ALA A 342 3.45 -4.79 -15.21
N ASN A 343 4.00 -3.58 -15.27
CA ASN A 343 5.21 -3.27 -16.04
C ASN A 343 6.31 -2.70 -15.13
N PRO A 344 6.93 -3.53 -14.26
CA PRO A 344 8.07 -3.09 -13.47
C PRO A 344 9.28 -2.77 -14.37
N PRO A 345 10.28 -2.02 -13.87
CA PRO A 345 11.42 -1.55 -14.68
C PRO A 345 12.22 -2.67 -15.35
N SER A 346 12.31 -3.83 -14.71
CA SER A 346 13.04 -5.01 -15.22
C SER A 346 12.33 -5.73 -16.38
N LYS A 347 11.01 -5.61 -16.52
CA LYS A 347 10.20 -6.41 -17.45
C LYS A 347 10.59 -6.19 -18.92
N LEU A 348 10.73 -4.93 -19.35
CA LEU A 348 11.05 -4.63 -20.76
C LEU A 348 12.44 -5.16 -21.13
N THR A 349 13.42 -4.97 -20.26
CA THR A 349 14.78 -5.49 -20.42
C THR A 349 14.77 -7.01 -20.53
N LEU A 350 14.06 -7.71 -19.63
CA LEU A 350 13.92 -9.18 -19.69
C LEU A 350 13.29 -9.66 -21.00
N LEU A 351 12.21 -9.01 -21.46
CA LEU A 351 11.55 -9.36 -22.71
C LEU A 351 12.45 -9.16 -23.93
N ARG A 352 13.29 -8.11 -23.94
CA ARG A 352 14.27 -7.89 -25.02
C ARG A 352 15.37 -8.95 -24.97
N MET A 353 15.93 -9.23 -23.79
CA MET A 353 16.93 -10.27 -23.62
C MET A 353 16.41 -11.62 -24.10
N LEU A 354 15.20 -12.02 -23.69
CA LEU A 354 14.57 -13.27 -24.14
C LEU A 354 14.34 -13.36 -25.66
N LYS A 355 14.29 -12.24 -26.37
CA LYS A 355 14.13 -12.20 -27.84
C LYS A 355 15.45 -12.16 -28.59
N GLN A 356 16.44 -11.47 -28.03
CA GLN A 356 17.64 -11.06 -28.76
C GLN A 356 18.93 -11.71 -28.24
N ALA A 357 18.98 -12.14 -26.98
CA ALA A 357 20.20 -12.67 -26.37
C ALA A 357 20.72 -13.94 -27.04
N ARG A 358 19.82 -14.73 -27.63
CA ARG A 358 20.16 -15.89 -28.47
C ARG A 358 21.16 -15.57 -29.58
N ALA A 359 21.08 -14.39 -30.18
CA ALA A 359 21.95 -14.00 -31.30
C ALA A 359 23.41 -13.79 -30.88
N PHE A 360 23.63 -13.51 -29.59
CA PHE A 360 24.95 -13.21 -29.01
C PHE A 360 25.52 -14.37 -28.19
N GLY A 361 24.83 -15.53 -28.18
CA GLY A 361 25.20 -16.68 -27.38
C GLY A 361 24.95 -16.51 -25.87
N VAL A 362 24.09 -15.57 -25.45
CA VAL A 362 23.75 -15.39 -24.03
C VAL A 362 22.45 -16.13 -23.71
N GLY A 363 22.54 -17.14 -22.83
CA GLY A 363 21.40 -17.96 -22.44
C GLY A 363 20.77 -17.49 -21.13
N MET A 364 19.48 -17.11 -21.16
CA MET A 364 18.70 -16.88 -19.95
C MET A 364 18.22 -18.22 -19.38
N LEU A 365 18.56 -18.53 -18.13
CA LEU A 365 18.01 -19.68 -17.41
C LEU A 365 17.15 -19.19 -16.25
N LEU A 366 15.84 -19.23 -16.44
CA LEU A 366 14.87 -18.68 -15.50
C LEU A 366 14.28 -19.81 -14.65
N ALA A 367 14.14 -19.58 -13.35
CA ALA A 367 13.49 -20.53 -12.46
C ALA A 367 12.34 -19.87 -11.70
N THR A 368 11.23 -20.57 -11.52
CA THR A 368 10.09 -20.07 -10.72
C THR A 368 9.30 -21.19 -10.07
N GLN A 369 8.67 -20.89 -8.94
CA GLN A 369 7.68 -21.77 -8.33
C GLN A 369 6.25 -21.48 -8.82
N ASN A 370 6.01 -20.26 -9.33
CA ASN A 370 4.69 -19.75 -9.70
C ASN A 370 4.66 -19.37 -11.20
N PRO A 371 4.59 -20.35 -12.11
CA PRO A 371 4.62 -20.07 -13.56
C PRO A 371 3.44 -19.24 -14.05
N VAL A 372 2.31 -19.27 -13.33
CA VAL A 372 1.06 -18.55 -13.62
C VAL A 372 1.19 -17.04 -13.54
N ASP A 373 2.11 -16.57 -12.69
CA ASP A 373 2.28 -15.16 -12.34
C ASP A 373 3.48 -14.50 -13.06
N VAL A 374 3.96 -15.15 -14.13
CA VAL A 374 5.01 -14.65 -15.00
C VAL A 374 4.41 -14.37 -16.39
N ASP A 375 4.88 -13.32 -17.08
CA ASP A 375 4.44 -12.96 -18.41
C ASP A 375 4.77 -14.07 -19.41
N TYR A 376 3.74 -14.85 -19.72
CA TYR A 376 3.84 -16.03 -20.55
C TYR A 376 4.31 -15.71 -21.98
N LYS A 377 3.93 -14.55 -22.53
CA LYS A 377 4.37 -14.14 -23.88
C LYS A 377 5.87 -13.91 -23.95
N GLY A 378 6.49 -13.54 -22.84
CA GLY A 378 7.94 -13.51 -22.71
C GLY A 378 8.53 -14.92 -22.73
N LEU A 379 7.98 -15.79 -21.87
CA LEU A 379 8.45 -17.16 -21.68
C LEU A 379 8.30 -18.04 -22.93
N SER A 380 7.37 -17.77 -23.83
CA SER A 380 7.23 -18.54 -25.08
C SER A 380 8.46 -18.44 -26.00
N ASN A 381 9.40 -17.52 -25.74
CA ASN A 381 10.69 -17.46 -26.44
C ASN A 381 11.73 -18.43 -25.87
N THR A 382 11.42 -19.14 -24.78
CA THR A 382 12.30 -20.16 -24.19
C THR A 382 12.17 -21.48 -24.94
N GLY A 383 13.30 -22.02 -25.40
CA GLY A 383 13.37 -23.25 -26.18
C GLY A 383 13.46 -24.51 -25.32
N THR A 384 13.96 -24.40 -24.09
CA THR A 384 13.99 -25.54 -23.15
C THR A 384 13.07 -25.27 -21.95
N TRP A 385 12.10 -26.16 -21.74
CA TRP A 385 11.18 -26.15 -20.62
C TRP A 385 11.41 -27.38 -19.75
N ILE A 386 11.74 -27.19 -18.49
CA ILE A 386 11.93 -28.28 -17.53
C ILE A 386 10.91 -28.14 -16.40
N VAL A 387 9.97 -29.08 -16.35
CA VAL A 387 8.77 -29.02 -15.54
C VAL A 387 8.82 -30.13 -14.50
N GLY A 388 8.92 -29.73 -13.24
CA GLY A 388 8.82 -30.62 -12.10
C GLY A 388 7.38 -30.80 -11.64
N LYS A 389 7.21 -31.42 -10.47
CA LYS A 389 5.89 -31.56 -9.84
C LYS A 389 5.27 -30.18 -9.58
N LEU A 390 4.02 -29.98 -10.00
CA LEU A 390 3.22 -28.76 -9.76
C LEU A 390 2.23 -28.96 -8.60
N GLN A 391 1.81 -27.86 -7.98
CA GLN A 391 0.95 -27.89 -6.79
C GLN A 391 -0.55 -27.92 -7.14
N THR A 392 -0.97 -27.16 -8.14
CA THR A 392 -2.39 -27.02 -8.52
C THR A 392 -2.64 -27.37 -9.98
N ASP A 393 -3.88 -27.78 -10.29
CA ASP A 393 -4.31 -28.02 -11.68
C ASP A 393 -4.32 -26.74 -12.52
N GLN A 394 -4.54 -25.58 -11.90
CA GLN A 394 -4.51 -24.29 -12.59
C GLN A 394 -3.10 -23.95 -13.10
N ASP A 395 -2.07 -24.17 -12.28
CA ASP A 395 -0.67 -23.97 -12.68
C ASP A 395 -0.31 -24.85 -13.87
N LYS A 396 -0.78 -26.10 -13.83
CA LYS A 396 -0.58 -27.07 -14.88
C LYS A 396 -1.26 -26.67 -16.17
N GLN A 397 -2.54 -26.26 -16.14
CA GLN A 397 -3.26 -25.86 -17.36
C GLN A 397 -2.61 -24.65 -18.03
N ARG A 398 -2.23 -23.61 -17.27
CA ARG A 398 -1.53 -22.44 -17.84
C ARG A 398 -0.17 -22.78 -18.43
N LEU A 399 0.57 -23.69 -17.79
CA LEU A 399 1.84 -24.17 -18.30
C LEU A 399 1.67 -24.99 -19.59
N LEU A 400 0.62 -25.82 -19.67
CA LEU A 400 0.29 -26.56 -20.89
C LEU A 400 -0.08 -25.61 -22.04
N ASP A 401 -0.83 -24.54 -21.77
CA ASP A 401 -1.30 -23.59 -22.78
C ASP A 401 -0.19 -22.93 -23.60
N GLY A 402 1.03 -22.86 -23.09
CA GLY A 402 2.12 -22.44 -23.96
C GLY A 402 3.35 -23.32 -24.03
N LEU A 403 3.34 -24.49 -23.38
CA LEU A 403 4.02 -25.61 -24.00
C LEU A 403 3.38 -25.87 -25.37
N GLU A 404 2.06 -25.79 -25.52
CA GLU A 404 1.41 -25.90 -26.84
C GLU A 404 1.87 -24.83 -27.85
N SER A 405 1.96 -23.58 -27.41
CA SER A 405 2.42 -22.48 -28.27
C SER A 405 3.90 -22.58 -28.65
N ALA A 406 4.73 -23.18 -27.80
CA ALA A 406 6.16 -23.41 -28.06
C ALA A 406 6.45 -24.74 -28.79
N ALA A 407 5.68 -25.80 -28.53
CA ALA A 407 6.03 -27.18 -28.86
C ALA A 407 5.52 -27.68 -30.22
N GLY A 408 4.76 -26.89 -30.98
CA GLY A 408 4.46 -27.13 -32.39
C GLY A 408 4.01 -28.55 -32.77
N GLY A 409 3.33 -29.30 -31.88
CA GLY A 409 2.86 -30.66 -32.18
C GLY A 409 2.87 -31.72 -31.06
N SER A 410 3.18 -31.39 -29.81
CA SER A 410 3.01 -32.35 -28.70
C SER A 410 1.55 -32.47 -28.26
N ASP A 411 1.04 -33.70 -28.09
CA ASP A 411 -0.33 -33.96 -27.61
C ASP A 411 -0.50 -33.51 -26.14
N ARG A 412 -1.35 -32.49 -25.93
CA ARG A 412 -1.67 -31.90 -24.61
C ARG A 412 -2.00 -32.96 -23.58
N ALA A 413 -2.79 -33.97 -23.96
CA ALA A 413 -3.24 -35.03 -23.05
C ALA A 413 -2.07 -35.88 -22.54
N THR A 414 -1.07 -36.10 -23.39
CA THR A 414 0.15 -36.82 -23.03
C THR A 414 1.00 -36.04 -22.03
N LEU A 415 1.26 -34.74 -22.29
CA LEU A 415 1.99 -33.87 -21.35
C LEU A 415 1.25 -33.72 -20.01
N ASP A 416 -0.07 -33.56 -20.06
CA ASP A 416 -0.93 -33.48 -18.89
C ASP A 416 -0.77 -34.72 -17.99
N LYS A 417 -0.85 -35.92 -18.59
CA LYS A 417 -0.67 -37.17 -17.86
C LYS A 417 0.73 -37.31 -17.27
N LEU A 418 1.78 -36.96 -18.04
CA LEU A 418 3.16 -37.05 -17.58
C LEU A 418 3.40 -36.17 -16.35
N ILE A 419 3.02 -34.89 -16.42
CA ILE A 419 3.24 -33.92 -15.33
C ILE A 419 2.52 -34.35 -14.04
N SER A 420 1.30 -34.87 -14.14
CA SER A 420 0.54 -35.36 -12.96
C SER A 420 1.18 -36.57 -12.27
N THR A 421 1.99 -37.35 -12.98
CA THR A 421 2.62 -38.56 -12.42
C THR A 421 4.02 -38.31 -11.83
N LEU A 422 4.53 -37.08 -11.89
CA LEU A 422 5.89 -36.75 -11.47
C LEU A 422 6.10 -36.89 -9.95
N GLY A 423 7.14 -37.65 -9.59
CA GLY A 423 7.69 -37.73 -8.25
C GLY A 423 8.65 -36.58 -7.92
N LYS A 424 9.23 -36.61 -6.73
CA LYS A 424 10.31 -35.69 -6.36
C LYS A 424 11.53 -35.95 -7.25
N ARG A 425 12.20 -34.89 -7.71
CA ARG A 425 13.41 -34.92 -8.55
C ARG A 425 13.22 -35.55 -9.93
N ILE A 426 11.98 -35.78 -10.35
CA ILE A 426 11.62 -36.25 -11.70
C ILE A 426 11.02 -35.07 -12.45
N PHE A 427 11.49 -34.85 -13.66
CA PHE A 427 11.12 -33.71 -14.49
C PHE A 427 10.72 -34.18 -15.89
N VAL A 428 9.77 -33.48 -16.48
CA VAL A 428 9.53 -33.50 -17.93
C VAL A 428 10.38 -32.38 -18.54
N MET A 429 11.24 -32.71 -19.50
CA MET A 429 11.95 -31.73 -20.30
C MET A 429 11.36 -31.73 -21.72
N HIS A 430 10.89 -30.56 -22.14
CA HIS A 430 10.61 -30.27 -23.53
C HIS A 430 11.70 -29.35 -24.07
N ASN A 431 12.33 -29.75 -25.17
CA ASN A 431 13.34 -28.96 -25.85
C ASN A 431 12.92 -28.84 -27.31
N VAL A 432 12.84 -27.62 -27.82
CA VAL A 432 12.42 -27.33 -29.21
C VAL A 432 13.36 -27.93 -30.26
N HIS A 433 14.61 -28.24 -29.89
CA HIS A 433 15.58 -28.87 -30.76
C HIS A 433 15.45 -30.41 -30.79
N GLU A 434 14.59 -30.97 -29.92
CA GLU A 434 14.34 -32.41 -29.80
C GLU A 434 12.96 -32.79 -30.32
N LYS A 435 12.84 -34.02 -30.84
CA LYS A 435 11.59 -34.50 -31.48
C LYS A 435 10.45 -34.77 -30.50
N ALA A 436 10.77 -35.05 -29.23
CA ALA A 436 9.80 -35.44 -28.23
C ALA A 436 10.26 -35.02 -26.84
N PRO A 437 9.32 -34.70 -25.93
CA PRO A 437 9.65 -34.47 -24.54
C PRO A 437 10.19 -35.74 -23.89
N VAL A 438 11.13 -35.57 -22.98
CA VAL A 438 11.73 -36.69 -22.22
C VAL A 438 11.42 -36.53 -20.74
N VAL A 439 11.29 -37.66 -20.04
CA VAL A 439 11.19 -37.69 -18.58
C VAL A 439 12.49 -38.19 -18.02
N PHE A 440 13.02 -37.51 -17.02
CA PHE A 440 14.29 -37.86 -16.41
C PHE A 440 14.28 -37.62 -14.90
N ASN A 441 15.17 -38.32 -14.20
CA ASN A 441 15.49 -38.04 -12.81
C ASN A 441 16.81 -37.28 -12.76
N THR A 442 16.84 -36.16 -12.05
CA THR A 442 18.06 -35.34 -11.95
C THR A 442 19.15 -36.10 -11.21
N ARG A 443 20.40 -35.94 -11.65
CA ARG A 443 21.55 -36.47 -10.91
C ARG A 443 21.67 -35.84 -9.52
N PHE A 444 22.45 -36.48 -8.65
CA PHE A 444 22.87 -35.87 -7.39
C PHE A 444 23.77 -34.66 -7.67
N ALA A 445 23.58 -33.57 -6.92
CA ALA A 445 24.39 -32.36 -7.05
C ALA A 445 25.82 -32.62 -6.53
N MET A 446 26.82 -32.06 -7.20
CA MET A 446 28.22 -32.18 -6.78
C MET A 446 28.52 -31.28 -5.58
N ASN A 447 27.92 -30.09 -5.56
CA ASN A 447 27.99 -29.16 -4.46
C ASN A 447 27.13 -29.62 -3.27
N TYR A 448 27.56 -29.29 -2.06
CA TYR A 448 26.75 -29.53 -0.88
C TYR A 448 25.57 -28.54 -0.85
N LEU A 449 24.35 -29.07 -0.74
CA LEU A 449 23.13 -28.27 -0.68
C LEU A 449 22.72 -28.11 0.78
N ALA A 450 23.26 -27.09 1.45
CA ALA A 450 22.96 -26.79 2.85
C ALA A 450 21.54 -26.21 3.06
N GLY A 451 20.92 -25.72 1.98
CA GLY A 451 19.71 -24.91 2.01
C GLY A 451 20.03 -23.41 1.93
N PRO A 452 19.07 -22.52 2.20
CA PRO A 452 19.29 -21.09 2.14
C PRO A 452 20.34 -20.64 3.17
N LEU A 453 21.45 -20.08 2.71
CA LEU A 453 22.46 -19.51 3.60
C LEU A 453 22.09 -18.08 4.03
N THR A 454 22.43 -17.74 5.26
CA THR A 454 22.17 -16.43 5.84
C THR A 454 23.29 -15.44 5.50
N ARG A 455 22.97 -14.13 5.51
CA ARG A 455 23.95 -13.05 5.27
C ARG A 455 25.22 -13.19 6.14
N THR A 456 25.08 -13.65 7.38
CA THR A 456 26.21 -13.80 8.32
C THR A 456 27.18 -14.94 7.95
N GLN A 457 26.76 -15.87 7.10
CA GLN A 457 27.59 -16.99 6.64
C GLN A 457 28.36 -16.66 5.34
N ILE A 458 27.98 -15.59 4.64
CA ILE A 458 28.58 -15.19 3.36
C ILE A 458 30.09 -14.88 3.47
N PRO A 459 30.60 -14.18 4.50
CA PRO A 459 32.04 -13.93 4.61
C PRO A 459 32.87 -15.22 4.63
N ALA A 460 32.46 -16.18 5.47
CA ALA A 460 33.13 -17.48 5.58
C ALA A 460 33.05 -18.29 4.28
N LEU A 461 31.98 -18.10 3.51
CA LEU A 461 31.78 -18.78 2.23
C LEU A 461 32.70 -18.22 1.13
N ASN A 462 32.85 -16.89 1.05
CA ASN A 462 33.81 -16.28 0.12
C ASN A 462 35.26 -16.61 0.52
N GLU A 463 35.57 -16.64 1.82
CA GLU A 463 36.87 -17.06 2.32
C GLU A 463 37.20 -18.52 1.95
N LEU A 464 36.21 -19.43 2.03
CA LEU A 464 36.36 -20.85 1.68
C LEU A 464 36.88 -21.05 0.25
N VAL A 465 36.43 -20.21 -0.70
CA VAL A 465 36.83 -20.28 -2.12
C VAL A 465 37.91 -19.27 -2.48
N GLY A 466 38.38 -18.46 -1.52
CA GLY A 466 39.40 -17.45 -1.73
C GLY A 466 38.95 -16.24 -2.56
N ALA A 467 37.64 -16.00 -2.66
CA ALA A 467 37.08 -14.89 -3.43
C ALA A 467 37.44 -13.55 -2.76
N LYS A 468 38.01 -12.62 -3.53
CA LYS A 468 38.40 -11.28 -3.08
C LYS A 468 37.81 -10.21 -4.02
N PRO A 469 37.57 -8.98 -3.53
CA PRO A 469 37.17 -7.89 -4.41
C PRO A 469 38.28 -7.60 -5.43
N THR A 470 37.94 -7.59 -6.71
CA THR A 470 38.81 -7.03 -7.76
C THR A 470 38.70 -5.51 -7.69
N VAL A 471 39.70 -4.84 -7.12
CA VAL A 471 39.75 -3.38 -7.08
C VAL A 471 40.20 -2.88 -8.45
N ASP A 472 39.30 -2.32 -9.24
CA ASP A 472 39.64 -1.63 -10.48
C ASP A 472 40.52 -0.41 -10.18
N SER A 473 41.82 -0.54 -10.38
CA SER A 473 42.75 0.59 -10.42
C SER A 473 42.66 1.28 -11.78
N ARG A 474 41.71 2.21 -11.95
CA ARG A 474 41.85 3.29 -12.96
C ARG A 474 42.46 4.52 -12.28
N PRO A 475 43.33 5.28 -12.96
CA PRO A 475 44.10 6.35 -12.33
C PRO A 475 43.16 7.50 -11.96
N GLN A 476 42.98 7.74 -10.66
CA GLN A 476 42.48 9.03 -10.20
C GLN A 476 43.52 10.07 -10.61
N THR A 477 43.14 10.99 -11.50
CA THR A 477 43.91 12.18 -11.84
C THR A 477 44.39 12.86 -10.55
N GLU A 478 45.71 12.95 -10.41
CA GLU A 478 46.42 13.57 -9.30
C GLU A 478 45.87 14.99 -9.04
N LYS A 479 45.26 15.17 -7.86
CA LYS A 479 45.13 16.50 -7.25
C LYS A 479 46.55 16.93 -6.83
N PRO A 480 47.03 18.14 -7.19
CA PRO A 480 48.37 18.56 -6.78
C PRO A 480 48.43 18.66 -5.26
N ALA A 481 49.32 17.86 -4.66
CA ALA A 481 49.66 17.95 -3.26
C ALA A 481 50.31 19.31 -2.97
N ALA A 482 49.64 20.16 -2.20
CA ALA A 482 50.26 21.32 -1.59
C ALA A 482 51.21 20.82 -0.49
N SER A 483 52.50 20.91 -0.78
CA SER A 483 53.61 20.65 0.14
C SER A 483 53.52 21.55 1.37
N SER A 484 53.49 20.92 2.55
CA SER A 484 53.89 21.52 3.81
C SER A 484 55.42 21.44 3.93
N ALA A 485 56.08 22.59 3.97
CA ALA A 485 57.41 22.75 4.55
C ALA A 485 57.51 24.15 5.18
N ASP A 486 57.72 24.11 6.50
CA ASP A 486 58.29 25.07 7.44
C ASP A 486 58.55 26.52 7.00
N LEU A 487 58.22 27.48 7.88
CA LEU A 487 59.22 28.39 8.47
C LEU A 487 58.63 29.14 9.68
N THR A 488 59.17 28.74 10.82
CA THR A 488 59.45 29.43 12.09
C THR A 488 59.14 30.92 12.26
N ALA A 489 58.69 31.21 13.50
CA ALA A 489 58.51 32.49 14.16
C ALA A 489 59.74 33.43 14.17
N ALA A 490 59.48 34.75 14.08
CA ALA A 490 60.08 35.77 14.95
C ALA A 490 59.29 37.08 14.92
N SER A 491 59.15 37.65 16.12
CA SER A 491 58.46 38.85 16.61
C SER A 491 59.08 40.20 16.20
N VAL A 492 58.24 41.26 16.12
CA VAL A 492 58.32 42.62 16.74
C VAL A 492 57.20 43.49 16.12
N SER A 493 56.46 44.42 16.74
CA SER A 493 56.46 45.06 18.06
C SER A 493 55.15 45.86 18.23
N ALA A 494 54.67 45.96 19.49
CA ALA A 494 54.00 47.08 20.15
C ALA A 494 52.73 47.75 19.53
N ALA A 495 51.75 48.28 20.25
CA ALA A 495 51.25 48.22 21.62
C ALA A 495 49.97 49.10 21.62
N VAL A 496 49.05 48.87 22.56
CA VAL A 496 48.32 49.87 23.38
C VAL A 496 46.87 49.45 23.67
N ALA A 497 46.71 49.11 24.95
CA ALA A 497 45.61 49.35 25.89
C ALA A 497 44.14 49.41 25.41
N ALA A 498 43.35 48.55 26.04
CA ALA A 498 41.92 48.69 26.24
C ALA A 498 41.56 49.93 27.08
N PRO A 499 40.29 50.35 27.02
CA PRO A 499 39.53 50.38 28.26
C PRO A 499 38.17 49.67 28.17
N ARG A 500 37.78 49.03 29.27
CA ARG A 500 36.37 48.73 29.60
C ARG A 500 35.65 50.05 29.94
N PRO A 501 34.32 50.10 29.78
CA PRO A 501 33.46 50.31 30.96
C PRO A 501 32.32 49.27 30.99
N SER A 502 32.11 48.55 32.10
CA SER A 502 31.24 48.90 33.24
C SER A 502 29.75 48.94 32.91
N VAL A 503 29.03 47.96 33.45
CA VAL A 503 27.57 47.87 33.49
C VAL A 503 27.05 48.86 34.54
N SER A 504 26.11 49.73 34.15
CA SER A 504 25.20 50.42 35.08
C SER A 504 23.77 50.22 34.61
N ALA A 505 22.92 49.86 35.55
CA ALA A 505 21.56 49.41 35.35
C ALA A 505 20.54 50.56 35.12
N ARG A 506 19.56 50.24 34.26
CA ARG A 506 18.12 50.61 34.31
C ARG A 506 17.72 52.06 33.92
N PRO A 507 16.43 52.30 33.59
CA PRO A 507 15.79 52.11 32.28
C PRO A 507 15.21 53.43 31.71
N ALA A 508 15.15 53.59 30.38
CA ALA A 508 14.27 54.59 29.76
C ALA A 508 13.97 54.26 28.29
N SER A 509 12.67 54.14 28.01
CA SER A 509 12.01 54.17 26.71
C SER A 509 12.50 55.32 25.83
N THR A 510 12.91 55.01 24.59
CA THR A 510 12.87 55.98 23.48
C THR A 510 12.14 55.34 22.30
N SER A 511 10.98 55.92 22.02
CA SER A 511 10.02 55.55 20.99
C SER A 511 10.54 55.92 19.61
N GLY A 512 10.60 54.92 18.73
CA GLY A 512 10.80 55.10 17.30
C GLY A 512 11.51 53.91 16.68
N GLY A 513 10.81 52.80 16.49
CA GLY A 513 11.37 51.60 15.86
C GLY A 513 11.89 51.82 14.43
N SER A 514 12.38 50.75 13.84
CA SER A 514 13.17 50.77 12.61
C SER A 514 12.31 51.07 11.37
N ALA A 515 12.83 51.88 10.44
CA ALA A 515 12.24 52.02 9.10
C ALA A 515 12.50 50.79 8.22
N THR A 516 13.53 49.99 8.57
CA THR A 516 13.84 48.72 7.92
C THR A 516 13.19 47.58 8.69
N ARG A 517 12.31 46.85 8.01
CA ARG A 517 11.59 45.70 8.56
C ARG A 517 12.56 44.57 8.93
N PRO A 518 12.49 44.02 10.16
CA PRO A 518 13.25 42.83 10.54
C PRO A 518 12.93 41.64 9.63
N SER A 519 13.93 40.83 9.30
CA SER A 519 13.75 39.64 8.47
C SER A 519 13.06 38.52 9.26
N VAL A 520 11.84 38.17 8.86
CA VAL A 520 11.17 36.92 9.27
C VAL A 520 11.81 35.75 8.50
N PRO A 521 12.09 34.59 9.14
CA PRO A 521 12.61 33.42 8.44
C PRO A 521 11.74 33.02 7.24
N SER A 522 12.34 32.66 6.11
CA SER A 522 11.62 32.36 4.86
C SER A 522 10.63 31.18 4.95
N SER A 523 10.77 30.32 5.96
CA SER A 523 9.86 29.21 6.23
C SER A 523 8.66 29.58 7.10
N VAL A 524 8.57 30.83 7.58
CA VAL A 524 7.47 31.33 8.42
C VAL A 524 6.68 32.36 7.62
N ALA A 525 5.37 32.15 7.49
CA ALA A 525 4.50 33.10 6.80
C ALA A 525 4.43 34.44 7.55
N GLU A 526 4.35 35.53 6.80
CA GLU A 526 4.29 36.89 7.29
C GLU A 526 2.99 37.55 6.84
N TYR A 527 2.29 38.21 7.77
CA TYR A 527 1.00 38.86 7.54
C TYR A 527 0.99 40.27 8.15
N PHE A 528 0.16 41.16 7.60
CA PHE A 528 -0.08 42.49 8.16
C PHE A 528 -1.55 42.60 8.56
N LEU A 529 -1.82 42.97 9.81
CA LEU A 529 -3.21 43.23 10.21
C LEU A 529 -3.67 44.57 9.62
N PRO A 530 -4.92 44.64 9.12
CA PRO A 530 -5.47 45.86 8.52
C PRO A 530 -5.71 46.95 9.59
N LEU A 531 -5.72 48.20 9.15
CA LEU A 531 -6.09 49.34 9.99
C LEU A 531 -7.62 49.47 10.03
N THR A 532 -8.28 48.72 10.90
CA THR A 532 -9.75 48.70 11.01
C THR A 532 -10.32 49.83 11.88
N ASN A 533 -9.59 50.25 12.91
CA ASN A 533 -10.02 51.36 13.77
C ASN A 533 -9.63 52.70 13.15
N SER A 534 -10.59 53.63 13.10
CA SER A 534 -10.27 55.05 12.91
C SER A 534 -9.57 55.63 14.14
N LEU A 535 -8.87 56.75 13.98
CA LEU A 535 -8.16 57.41 15.10
C LEU A 535 -9.09 57.70 16.31
N PRO A 536 -10.33 58.22 16.15
CA PRO A 536 -11.26 58.40 17.27
C PRO A 536 -11.65 57.08 17.96
N GLU A 537 -11.82 56.00 17.18
CA GLU A 537 -12.16 54.67 17.70
C GLU A 537 -10.99 54.05 18.47
N ALA A 538 -9.75 54.26 18.01
CA ALA A 538 -8.54 53.84 18.71
C ALA A 538 -8.38 54.53 20.07
N PHE A 539 -8.73 55.83 20.17
CA PHE A 539 -8.79 56.54 21.45
C PHE A 539 -9.86 55.97 22.38
N ARG A 540 -11.06 55.69 21.84
CA ARG A 540 -12.17 55.07 22.58
C ARG A 540 -11.82 53.67 23.09
N ALA A 541 -11.20 52.84 22.25
CA ALA A 541 -10.74 51.50 22.61
C ALA A 541 -9.67 51.52 23.71
N ALA A 542 -8.81 52.55 23.71
CA ALA A 542 -7.85 52.78 24.79
C ALA A 542 -8.44 53.43 26.05
N GLY A 543 -9.77 53.68 26.09
CA GLY A 543 -10.45 54.31 27.22
C GLY A 543 -10.11 55.79 27.42
N LYS A 544 -9.69 56.50 26.36
CA LYS A 544 -9.20 57.88 26.42
C LYS A 544 -10.03 58.82 25.54
N THR A 545 -10.27 60.04 26.01
CA THR A 545 -10.90 61.08 25.20
C THR A 545 -9.85 61.70 24.27
N GLN A 546 -10.17 61.82 22.98
CA GLN A 546 -9.26 62.42 22.00
C GLN A 546 -9.01 63.92 22.29
N PRO A 547 -7.77 64.33 22.58
CA PRO A 547 -7.41 65.75 22.73
C PRO A 547 -7.48 66.49 21.40
N ALA A 548 -7.88 67.77 21.41
CA ALA A 548 -7.98 68.60 20.20
C ALA A 548 -6.63 68.80 19.47
N GLU A 549 -5.51 68.63 20.18
CA GLU A 549 -4.14 68.78 19.66
C GLU A 549 -3.53 67.45 19.17
N ALA A 550 -4.29 66.35 19.21
CA ALA A 550 -3.78 65.03 18.83
C ALA A 550 -3.53 64.92 17.33
N ARG A 551 -2.26 64.74 16.94
CA ARG A 551 -1.86 64.55 15.54
C ARG A 551 -1.29 63.15 15.31
N GLN A 552 -1.82 62.43 14.33
CA GLN A 552 -1.21 61.18 13.87
C GLN A 552 0.11 61.50 13.13
N VAL A 553 1.21 60.91 13.59
CA VAL A 553 2.56 61.10 13.06
C VAL A 553 2.99 59.93 12.17
N GLY A 554 2.41 58.74 12.34
CA GLY A 554 2.69 57.58 11.50
C GLY A 554 2.04 56.28 12.02
N VAL A 555 2.40 55.16 11.39
CA VAL A 555 1.98 53.81 11.78
C VAL A 555 3.18 53.02 12.29
N PHE A 556 3.00 52.31 13.40
CA PHE A 556 4.00 51.47 14.05
C PHE A 556 3.50 50.03 14.13
N TYR A 557 4.29 49.08 13.63
CA TYR A 557 3.95 47.65 13.62
C TYR A 557 4.73 46.90 14.70
N ARG A 558 4.03 46.06 15.48
CA ARG A 558 4.64 45.10 16.41
C ARG A 558 4.45 43.66 15.93
N PRO A 559 5.45 42.78 16.08
CA PRO A 559 5.32 41.40 15.67
C PRO A 559 4.52 40.61 16.71
N ALA A 560 3.53 39.86 16.26
CA ALA A 560 2.70 38.93 17.03
C ALA A 560 2.66 37.56 16.33
N LEU A 561 2.33 36.51 17.06
CA LEU A 561 1.97 35.22 16.47
C LEU A 561 0.48 35.24 16.13
N VAL A 562 0.13 34.95 14.88
CA VAL A 562 -1.26 34.74 14.45
C VAL A 562 -1.48 33.29 14.12
N ALA A 563 -2.65 32.76 14.51
CA ALA A 563 -3.08 31.42 14.17
C ALA A 563 -4.58 31.43 13.87
N SER A 564 -4.99 30.76 12.79
CA SER A 564 -6.39 30.54 12.42
C SER A 564 -6.55 29.19 11.74
N ALA A 565 -7.52 28.41 12.21
CA ALA A 565 -7.90 27.14 11.62
C ALA A 565 -9.41 27.04 11.41
N GLN A 566 -9.79 26.51 10.26
CA GLN A 566 -11.14 26.07 9.96
C GLN A 566 -11.26 24.58 10.28
N VAL A 567 -12.25 24.24 11.10
CA VAL A 567 -12.55 22.86 11.49
C VAL A 567 -13.86 22.46 10.84
N ARG A 568 -13.80 21.46 9.97
CA ARG A 568 -14.99 20.90 9.34
C ARG A 568 -15.46 19.67 10.10
N PHE A 569 -16.74 19.64 10.43
CA PHE A 569 -17.41 18.52 11.07
C PHE A 569 -18.30 17.86 10.04
N PHE A 570 -17.95 16.62 9.66
CA PHE A 570 -18.78 15.83 8.77
C PHE A 570 -19.05 14.45 9.37
N ASP A 571 -20.30 14.21 9.77
CA ASP A 571 -20.76 12.90 10.21
C ASP A 571 -22.10 12.57 9.56
N ARG A 572 -22.05 11.67 8.56
CA ARG A 572 -23.23 11.21 7.82
C ARG A 572 -24.24 10.44 8.69
N LYS A 573 -23.78 9.80 9.77
CA LYS A 573 -24.66 9.04 10.67
C LYS A 573 -25.48 10.01 11.52
N TYR A 574 -24.84 11.06 12.05
CA TYR A 574 -25.49 12.05 12.92
C TYR A 574 -26.04 13.27 12.17
N GLY A 575 -25.89 13.33 10.85
CA GLY A 575 -26.39 14.44 10.02
C GLY A 575 -25.67 15.75 10.29
N VAL A 576 -24.39 15.70 10.64
CA VAL A 576 -23.57 16.88 10.93
C VAL A 576 -22.82 17.28 9.67
N ASP A 577 -23.04 18.51 9.19
CA ASP A 577 -22.17 19.24 8.26
C ASP A 577 -22.04 20.68 8.79
N ALA A 578 -20.97 20.95 9.51
CA ALA A 578 -20.75 22.24 10.16
C ALA A 578 -19.29 22.67 10.04
N GLU A 579 -19.07 23.98 10.02
CA GLU A 579 -17.74 24.58 9.98
C GLU A 579 -17.57 25.53 11.16
N VAL A 580 -16.46 25.38 11.88
CA VAL A 580 -16.11 26.23 13.03
C VAL A 580 -14.71 26.80 12.81
N THR A 581 -14.57 28.11 12.92
CA THR A 581 -13.26 28.78 12.87
C THR A 581 -12.73 29.00 14.28
N ARG A 582 -11.45 28.71 14.49
CA ARG A 582 -10.70 29.00 15.72
C ARG A 582 -9.50 29.86 15.39
N SER A 583 -9.39 31.02 16.04
CA SER A 583 -8.32 31.98 15.80
C SER A 583 -7.72 32.46 17.12
N ALA A 584 -6.43 32.76 17.10
CA ALA A 584 -5.66 33.28 18.23
C ALA A 584 -4.63 34.32 17.77
N LEU A 585 -4.38 35.32 18.61
CA LEU A 585 -3.39 36.38 18.38
C LEU A 585 -2.55 36.59 19.65
N ILE A 586 -1.23 36.38 19.55
CA ILE A 586 -0.31 36.44 20.69
C ILE A 586 0.76 37.49 20.41
N GLU A 587 0.65 38.67 21.02
CA GLU A 587 1.62 39.77 20.83
C GLU A 587 3.02 39.44 21.35
N ASN A 588 3.13 38.63 22.41
CA ASN A 588 4.41 38.26 23.03
C ASN A 588 4.46 36.77 23.37
N PRO A 589 4.71 35.88 22.39
CA PRO A 589 4.71 34.45 22.66
C PRO A 589 5.89 34.07 23.56
N GLU A 590 5.60 33.35 24.65
CA GLU A 590 6.63 32.78 25.53
C GLU A 590 7.60 31.92 24.72
N ARG A 591 8.88 31.89 25.12
CA ARG A 591 9.90 31.06 24.46
C ARG A 591 9.77 29.59 24.86
N ARG A 592 8.66 28.96 24.46
CA ARG A 592 8.31 27.56 24.73
C ARG A 592 7.62 26.97 23.49
N SER A 593 7.67 25.65 23.35
CA SER A 593 7.03 24.93 22.24
C SER A 593 5.52 24.74 22.41
N SER A 594 4.94 25.28 23.48
CA SER A 594 3.51 25.19 23.77
C SER A 594 3.00 26.49 24.38
N GLN A 595 1.76 26.88 24.07
CA GLN A 595 1.09 28.06 24.63
C GLN A 595 -0.26 27.71 25.23
N ARG A 596 -0.74 28.53 26.16
CA ARG A 596 -2.12 28.47 26.67
C ARG A 596 -3.04 29.21 25.70
N TRP A 597 -3.35 28.59 24.57
CA TRP A 597 -4.12 29.19 23.48
C TRP A 597 -5.49 29.73 23.92
N GLU A 598 -6.10 29.13 24.96
CA GLU A 598 -7.37 29.60 25.53
C GLU A 598 -7.32 31.04 26.07
N ASP A 599 -6.15 31.54 26.47
CA ASP A 599 -5.97 32.90 27.01
C ASP A 599 -5.85 33.95 25.89
N PHE A 600 -5.69 33.53 24.64
CA PHE A 600 -5.37 34.38 23.48
C PHE A 600 -6.34 34.25 22.30
N VAL A 601 -7.54 33.74 22.55
CA VAL A 601 -8.60 33.63 21.54
C VAL A 601 -9.00 35.03 21.09
N ALA A 602 -8.88 35.28 19.79
CA ALA A 602 -9.18 36.58 19.18
C ALA A 602 -9.83 36.36 17.81
N ASN A 603 -10.71 37.28 17.40
CA ASN A 603 -11.31 37.20 16.07
C ASN A 603 -10.35 37.78 15.02
N VAL A 604 -9.62 36.91 14.32
CA VAL A 604 -8.73 37.31 13.23
C VAL A 604 -9.38 36.99 11.88
N PRO A 605 -9.79 37.99 11.09
CA PRO A 605 -10.36 37.77 9.76
C PRO A 605 -9.26 37.33 8.78
N ALA A 606 -9.13 36.02 8.58
CA ALA A 606 -8.13 35.41 7.71
C ALA A 606 -8.19 35.92 6.26
N ASP A 607 -9.37 36.36 5.80
CA ASP A 607 -9.67 36.89 4.47
C ASP A 607 -9.30 38.37 4.28
N LYS A 608 -8.95 39.09 5.35
CA LYS A 608 -8.66 40.53 5.34
C LYS A 608 -7.22 40.88 5.76
N LEU A 609 -6.31 39.90 5.71
CA LEU A 609 -4.90 40.11 6.01
C LEU A 609 -4.18 40.72 4.81
N ASP A 610 -3.44 41.80 5.05
CA ASP A 610 -2.65 42.46 4.01
C ASP A 610 -1.31 41.75 3.80
N SER A 611 -0.81 41.77 2.56
CA SER A 611 0.49 41.20 2.18
C SER A 611 1.64 42.21 2.21
N SER A 612 1.34 43.49 2.42
CA SER A 612 2.31 44.57 2.49
C SER A 612 1.97 45.55 3.62
N PRO A 613 2.96 46.15 4.29
CA PRO A 613 2.73 47.14 5.34
C PRO A 613 2.16 48.46 4.79
N ALA A 614 1.54 49.24 5.66
CA ALA A 614 1.18 50.63 5.36
C ALA A 614 2.41 51.49 4.94
N PRO A 615 2.23 52.50 4.07
CA PRO A 615 3.30 53.43 3.69
C PRO A 615 3.90 54.15 4.91
N ASP A 616 5.21 54.40 4.87
CA ASP A 616 5.97 55.08 5.93
C ASP A 616 5.87 54.44 7.33
N ALA A 617 5.53 53.14 7.40
CA ALA A 617 5.44 52.41 8.66
C ALA A 617 6.81 52.12 9.28
N ARG A 618 6.84 52.03 10.61
CA ARG A 618 8.00 51.62 11.40
C ARG A 618 7.74 50.28 12.08
N PHE A 619 8.80 49.51 12.33
CA PHE A 619 8.71 48.15 12.85
C PHE A 619 9.43 48.02 14.19
N ASP A 620 8.82 47.27 15.10
CA ASP A 620 9.47 46.79 16.32
C ASP A 620 10.38 45.58 16.01
N VAL A 621 11.26 45.24 16.96
CA VAL A 621 12.18 44.11 16.82
C VAL A 621 11.44 42.77 16.89
N LEU A 622 11.84 41.83 16.03
CA LEU A 622 11.31 40.46 16.06
C LEU A 622 11.76 39.75 17.34
N SER A 623 10.81 39.19 18.09
CA SER A 623 11.16 38.47 19.33
C SER A 623 12.00 37.22 19.02
N PRO A 624 12.84 36.75 19.97
CA PRO A 624 13.60 35.50 19.81
C PRO A 624 12.71 34.28 19.52
N THR A 625 11.45 34.30 19.97
CA THR A 625 10.48 33.23 19.72
C THR A 625 10.03 33.20 18.26
N LEU A 626 9.75 34.38 17.68
CA LEU A 626 9.24 34.53 16.31
C LEU A 626 10.33 34.47 15.24
N SER A 627 11.60 34.63 15.63
CA SER A 627 12.77 34.49 14.74
C SER A 627 13.30 33.06 14.62
N ASP A 628 12.83 32.12 15.46
CA ASP A 628 13.20 30.70 15.41
C ASP A 628 12.16 29.89 14.64
N ALA A 629 12.47 29.55 13.39
CA ALA A 629 11.58 28.78 12.52
C ALA A 629 11.16 27.42 13.11
N LYS A 630 12.04 26.75 13.87
CA LYS A 630 11.72 25.45 14.49
C LYS A 630 10.70 25.63 15.61
N LEU A 631 10.85 26.70 16.39
CA LEU A 631 9.92 26.99 17.48
C LEU A 631 8.55 27.40 16.95
N VAL A 632 8.49 28.22 15.89
CA VAL A 632 7.23 28.59 15.22
C VAL A 632 6.54 27.36 14.63
N SER A 633 7.27 26.45 13.99
CA SER A 633 6.70 25.18 13.49
C SER A 633 6.18 24.28 14.62
N ALA A 634 6.88 24.23 15.76
CA ALA A 634 6.40 23.50 16.94
C ALA A 634 5.10 24.11 17.50
N LEU A 635 5.00 25.45 17.54
CA LEU A 635 3.79 26.17 17.93
C LEU A 635 2.62 25.93 16.97
N GLN A 636 2.88 25.78 15.67
CA GLN A 636 1.83 25.44 14.69
C GLN A 636 1.22 24.06 14.97
N LYS A 637 2.07 23.10 15.31
CA LYS A 637 1.62 21.76 15.71
C LYS A 637 0.84 21.80 17.01
N ASP A 638 1.33 22.55 18.01
CA ASP A 638 0.68 22.72 19.30
C ASP A 638 -0.70 23.39 19.16
N PHE A 639 -0.83 24.43 18.32
CA PHE A 639 -2.10 25.06 17.98
C PHE A 639 -3.09 24.07 17.36
N THR A 640 -2.63 23.29 16.38
CA THR A 640 -3.46 22.28 15.72
C THR A 640 -3.96 21.21 16.71
N ASP A 641 -3.08 20.78 17.62
CA ASP A 641 -3.42 19.83 18.68
C ASP A 641 -4.40 20.43 19.71
N TRP A 642 -4.28 21.72 20.04
CA TRP A 642 -5.23 22.43 20.89
C TRP A 642 -6.61 22.55 20.22
N VAL A 643 -6.66 22.96 18.95
CA VAL A 643 -7.91 23.05 18.16
C VAL A 643 -8.61 21.69 18.13
N TYR A 644 -7.85 20.62 17.90
CA TYR A 644 -8.37 19.24 17.88
C TYR A 644 -8.98 18.81 19.22
N ARG A 645 -8.39 19.23 20.36
CA ARG A 645 -8.83 18.83 21.70
C ARG A 645 -9.99 19.65 22.26
N THR A 646 -10.14 20.89 21.81
CA THR A 646 -11.07 21.87 22.41
C THR A 646 -12.27 22.20 21.54
N THR A 647 -12.26 21.78 20.28
CA THR A 647 -13.38 22.04 19.35
C THR A 647 -14.21 20.79 19.21
N SER A 648 -15.50 20.88 19.54
CA SER A 648 -16.49 19.84 19.34
C SER A 648 -17.82 20.46 18.94
N VAL A 649 -18.68 19.67 18.30
CA VAL A 649 -20.03 20.08 17.90
C VAL A 649 -21.04 19.11 18.51
N LYS A 650 -22.15 19.64 19.03
CA LYS A 650 -23.22 18.82 19.59
C LYS A 650 -24.25 18.48 18.52
N ALA A 651 -24.56 17.19 18.38
CA ALA A 651 -25.66 16.69 17.59
C ALA A 651 -26.76 16.11 18.50
N ARG A 652 -28.02 16.30 18.14
CA ARG A 652 -29.16 15.69 18.83
C ARG A 652 -29.48 14.35 18.19
N ALA A 653 -29.74 13.33 19.00
CA ALA A 653 -30.01 11.98 18.51
C ALA A 653 -31.14 11.30 19.28
N ASN A 654 -32.04 10.66 18.53
CA ASN A 654 -32.96 9.66 19.05
C ASN A 654 -32.59 8.31 18.43
N GLU A 655 -31.77 7.53 19.13
CA GLU A 655 -31.21 6.28 18.61
C GLU A 655 -32.28 5.22 18.29
N MET A 656 -33.39 5.22 19.02
CA MET A 656 -34.46 4.24 18.84
C MET A 656 -35.27 4.53 17.56
N LEU A 657 -35.45 5.82 17.22
CA LEU A 657 -36.12 6.26 15.99
C LEU A 657 -35.16 6.41 14.81
N LYS A 658 -33.84 6.35 15.06
CA LYS A 658 -32.79 6.63 14.08
C LYS A 658 -32.92 8.01 13.44
N VAL A 659 -33.41 8.98 14.22
CA VAL A 659 -33.51 10.39 13.83
C VAL A 659 -32.35 11.14 14.47
N TYR A 660 -31.62 11.88 13.65
CA TYR A 660 -30.43 12.63 14.05
C TYR A 660 -30.53 14.06 13.53
N GLY A 661 -30.06 15.01 14.32
CA GLY A 661 -30.05 16.42 13.97
C GLY A 661 -28.68 17.05 14.27
N GLY A 662 -28.07 17.63 13.25
CA GLY A 662 -26.88 18.45 13.39
C GLY A 662 -27.11 19.73 14.21
N PRO A 663 -26.05 20.50 14.49
CA PRO A 663 -26.13 21.74 15.28
C PRO A 663 -26.96 22.85 14.61
N ASP A 664 -27.10 22.79 13.30
CA ASP A 664 -27.83 23.70 12.41
C ASP A 664 -29.35 23.48 12.45
N ILE A 665 -29.79 22.30 12.89
CA ILE A 665 -31.21 21.93 12.95
C ILE A 665 -31.83 22.46 14.24
N SER A 666 -32.95 23.17 14.10
CA SER A 666 -33.70 23.69 15.24
C SER A 666 -34.27 22.57 16.10
N GLN A 667 -34.45 22.81 17.40
CA GLN A 667 -35.06 21.83 18.30
C GLN A 667 -36.48 21.47 17.85
N ALA A 668 -37.23 22.43 17.29
CA ALA A 668 -38.59 22.22 16.79
C ALA A 668 -38.60 21.26 15.59
N ASP A 669 -37.69 21.44 14.63
CA ASP A 669 -37.61 20.60 13.43
C ASP A 669 -37.16 19.18 13.77
N PHE A 670 -36.20 19.03 14.70
CA PHE A 670 -35.77 17.72 15.19
C PHE A 670 -36.90 16.98 15.91
N MET A 671 -37.68 17.67 16.75
CA MET A 671 -38.83 17.07 17.45
C MET A 671 -39.95 16.68 16.49
N LYS A 672 -40.18 17.48 15.45
CA LYS A 672 -41.14 17.16 14.39
C LYS A 672 -40.74 15.86 13.68
N ALA A 673 -39.48 15.74 13.27
CA ALA A 673 -38.96 14.53 12.63
C ALA A 673 -39.05 13.29 13.55
N CYS A 674 -38.77 13.43 14.84
CA CYS A 674 -38.95 12.35 15.83
C CYS A 674 -40.42 11.93 15.96
N THR A 675 -41.34 12.90 15.99
CA THR A 675 -42.79 12.63 16.14
C THR A 675 -43.35 11.91 14.91
N GLU A 676 -42.92 12.31 13.71
CA GLU A 676 -43.30 11.66 12.44
C GLU A 676 -42.77 10.21 12.40
N ALA A 677 -41.48 10.00 12.68
CA ALA A 677 -40.87 8.67 12.69
C ALA A 677 -41.49 7.72 13.72
N ALA A 678 -41.83 8.23 14.91
CA ALA A 678 -42.48 7.43 15.95
C ALA A 678 -43.91 7.06 15.58
N SER A 679 -44.66 7.98 14.95
CA SER A 679 -46.02 7.71 14.47
C SER A 679 -46.02 6.59 13.42
N GLU A 680 -45.11 6.64 12.45
CA GLU A 680 -44.97 5.58 11.44
C GLU A 680 -44.58 4.23 12.04
N ALA A 681 -43.62 4.21 12.98
CA ALA A 681 -43.16 2.99 13.62
C ALA A 681 -44.25 2.36 14.50
N ARG A 682 -45.00 3.20 15.23
CA ARG A 682 -46.16 2.83 16.02
C ARG A 682 -47.25 2.19 15.16
N ASP A 683 -47.61 2.82 14.05
CA ASP A 683 -48.67 2.31 13.17
C ASP A 683 -48.28 0.96 12.55
N LYS A 684 -47.01 0.78 12.16
CA LYS A 684 -46.47 -0.51 11.68
C LYS A 684 -46.48 -1.59 12.76
N GLU A 685 -46.07 -1.28 13.99
CA GLU A 685 -46.07 -2.25 15.09
C GLU A 685 -47.51 -2.62 15.49
N LEU A 686 -48.42 -1.64 15.52
CA LEU A 686 -49.83 -1.86 15.80
C LEU A 686 -50.47 -2.78 14.75
N GLN A 687 -50.22 -2.55 13.45
CA GLN A 687 -50.71 -3.41 12.39
C GLN A 687 -50.18 -4.85 12.52
N LYS A 688 -48.94 -5.02 12.99
CA LYS A 688 -48.31 -6.33 13.19
C LYS A 688 -48.88 -7.07 14.40
N GLU A 689 -49.01 -6.39 15.55
CA GLU A 689 -49.48 -7.02 16.79
C GLU A 689 -51.00 -7.20 16.81
N ALA A 690 -51.77 -6.20 16.38
CA ALA A 690 -53.22 -6.26 16.34
C ALA A 690 -53.77 -6.97 15.09
N GLY A 691 -52.98 -7.11 14.01
CA GLY A 691 -53.50 -7.59 12.72
C GLY A 691 -54.12 -8.99 12.71
N LYS A 692 -53.73 -9.89 13.63
CA LYS A 692 -54.39 -11.19 13.81
C LYS A 692 -55.75 -11.04 14.51
N ILE A 693 -55.81 -10.21 15.54
CA ILE A 693 -57.04 -9.93 16.29
C ILE A 693 -58.03 -9.16 15.42
N ASP A 694 -57.56 -8.20 14.62
CA ASP A 694 -58.39 -7.45 13.67
C ASP A 694 -59.11 -8.38 12.68
N LYS A 695 -58.41 -9.41 12.17
CA LYS A 695 -59.00 -10.43 11.30
C LYS A 695 -60.01 -11.32 12.04
N GLN A 696 -59.75 -11.64 13.30
CA GLN A 696 -60.68 -12.44 14.12
C GLN A 696 -61.96 -11.64 14.45
N ILE A 697 -61.82 -10.35 14.79
CA ILE A 697 -62.94 -9.44 15.00
C ILE A 697 -63.77 -9.35 13.72
N ALA A 698 -63.15 -9.08 12.57
CA ALA A 698 -63.86 -9.01 11.29
C ALA A 698 -64.61 -10.32 10.98
N SER A 699 -63.96 -11.48 11.17
CA SER A 699 -64.59 -12.78 10.95
C SER A 699 -65.76 -13.04 11.91
N LEU A 700 -65.68 -12.61 13.17
CA LEU A 700 -66.75 -12.79 14.15
C LEU A 700 -67.90 -11.80 13.92
N GLN A 701 -67.62 -10.57 13.48
CA GLN A 701 -68.64 -9.61 13.05
C GLN A 701 -69.43 -10.15 11.85
N ASP A 702 -68.73 -10.75 10.87
CA ASP A 702 -69.38 -11.39 9.73
C ASP A 702 -70.26 -12.59 10.12
N LYS A 703 -69.86 -13.35 11.15
CA LYS A 703 -70.67 -14.46 11.69
C LYS A 703 -71.87 -13.94 12.46
N LEU A 704 -71.66 -12.98 13.35
CA LEU A 704 -72.72 -12.33 14.11
C LEU A 704 -73.79 -11.75 13.18
N ALA A 705 -73.39 -11.04 12.12
CA ALA A 705 -74.30 -10.47 11.14
C ALA A 705 -75.05 -11.53 10.32
N ARG A 706 -74.57 -12.78 10.24
CA ARG A 706 -75.31 -13.89 9.61
C ARG A 706 -76.32 -14.48 10.59
N GLU A 707 -75.92 -14.76 11.82
CA GLU A 707 -76.81 -15.27 12.86
C GLU A 707 -77.95 -14.29 13.17
N GLU A 708 -77.68 -12.98 13.22
CA GLU A 708 -78.73 -11.98 13.45
C GLU A 708 -79.79 -11.99 12.33
N ARG A 709 -79.39 -12.29 11.08
CA ARG A 709 -80.33 -12.48 9.96
C ARG A 709 -81.08 -13.81 10.04
N GLU A 710 -80.43 -14.87 10.52
CA GLU A 710 -81.05 -16.19 10.73
C GLU A 710 -82.10 -16.12 11.86
N LEU A 711 -81.78 -15.46 12.96
CA LEU A 711 -82.71 -15.18 14.06
C LEU A 711 -83.97 -14.45 13.58
N GLU A 712 -83.83 -13.44 12.72
CA GLU A 712 -84.99 -12.73 12.14
C GLU A 712 -85.89 -13.67 11.34
N GLN A 713 -85.31 -14.62 10.60
CA GLN A 713 -86.05 -15.64 9.86
C GLN A 713 -86.73 -16.63 10.82
N ASP A 714 -86.01 -17.14 11.81
CA ASP A 714 -86.55 -18.09 12.80
C ASP A 714 -87.70 -17.48 13.61
N GLN A 715 -87.60 -16.19 13.96
CA GLN A 715 -88.68 -15.47 14.64
C GLN A 715 -89.92 -15.32 13.77
N ALA A 716 -89.74 -15.00 12.48
CA ALA A 716 -90.85 -14.93 11.53
C ALA A 716 -91.51 -16.31 11.34
N ASP A 717 -90.72 -17.37 11.24
CA ASP A 717 -91.20 -18.75 11.14
C ASP A 717 -91.95 -19.19 12.40
N LEU A 718 -91.46 -18.85 13.59
CA LEU A 718 -92.14 -19.12 14.86
C LEU A 718 -93.48 -18.37 14.96
N GLN A 719 -93.53 -17.11 14.51
CA GLN A 719 -94.79 -16.34 14.48
C GLN A 719 -95.81 -16.97 13.51
N ASN A 720 -95.37 -17.30 12.30
CA ASN A 720 -96.21 -17.98 11.31
C ASN A 720 -96.77 -19.30 11.88
N ARG A 721 -95.92 -20.12 12.51
CA ARG A 721 -96.33 -21.39 13.13
C ARG A 721 -97.25 -21.21 14.34
N LYS A 722 -97.15 -20.11 15.09
CA LYS A 722 -98.09 -19.76 16.18
C LYS A 722 -99.46 -19.33 15.63
N ILE A 723 -99.49 -18.55 14.56
CA ILE A 723 -100.74 -18.14 13.88
C ILE A 723 -101.45 -19.38 13.32
N GLU A 724 -100.74 -20.30 12.66
CA GLU A 724 -101.31 -21.56 12.16
C GLU A 724 -101.88 -22.44 13.28
N ALA A 725 -101.22 -22.49 14.45
CA ALA A 725 -101.72 -23.22 15.61
C ALA A 725 -102.98 -22.58 16.23
N GLY A 726 -103.10 -21.24 16.18
CA GLY A 726 -104.23 -20.48 16.73
C GLY A 726 -105.46 -20.39 15.84
N ALA A 727 -105.29 -20.34 14.51
CA ALA A 727 -106.40 -20.21 13.54
C ALA A 727 -107.36 -21.42 13.54
N ASN A 728 -106.88 -22.63 13.83
CA ASN A 728 -107.72 -23.83 13.90
C ASN A 728 -108.52 -23.99 15.21
N LEU A 729 -108.18 -23.23 16.26
CA LEU A 729 -108.97 -23.23 17.51
C LEU A 729 -110.31 -22.47 17.33
N LEU A 730 -110.36 -21.53 16.37
CA LEU A 730 -111.55 -20.77 15.97
C LEU A 730 -112.47 -21.53 15.00
N GLU A 731 -111.97 -22.55 14.31
CA GLU A 731 -112.77 -23.42 13.41
C GLU A 731 -113.60 -24.48 14.18
N LEU A 732 -113.30 -24.72 15.46
CA LEU A 732 -114.06 -25.61 16.34
C LEU A 732 -115.33 -24.95 16.95
N GLY A 733 -115.55 -23.64 16.74
CA GLY A 733 -116.67 -22.87 17.30
C GLY A 733 -117.85 -22.61 16.36
N ALA A 734 -117.72 -22.86 15.05
CA ALA A 734 -118.74 -22.57 14.03
C ALA A 734 -119.17 -23.85 13.29
N GLY A 735 -120.04 -24.64 13.92
CA GLY A 735 -120.53 -25.91 13.38
C GLY A 735 -121.48 -26.65 14.32
N LEU A 736 -122.52 -25.95 14.77
CA LEU A 736 -123.69 -26.49 15.47
C LEU A 736 -124.53 -27.35 14.51
N VAL A 737 -125.15 -28.42 15.03
CA VAL A 737 -126.22 -29.23 14.39
C VAL A 737 -125.81 -30.18 13.25
N GLY A 738 -125.87 -31.49 13.54
CA GLY A 738 -126.33 -32.50 12.57
C GLY A 738 -125.31 -33.14 11.62
N PHE A 739 -125.07 -34.44 11.85
CA PHE A 739 -124.69 -35.48 10.88
C PHE A 739 -123.40 -35.31 10.04
N GLY A 740 -122.38 -36.11 10.37
CA GLY A 740 -121.58 -36.82 9.36
C GLY A 740 -120.05 -36.68 9.44
N ARG A 741 -119.40 -37.86 9.62
CA ARG A 741 -117.99 -38.21 9.33
C ARG A 741 -116.89 -37.82 10.35
N LYS A 742 -116.40 -38.85 11.04
CA LYS A 742 -115.15 -38.90 11.83
C LYS A 742 -113.93 -38.51 10.98
N LYS A 743 -113.07 -37.62 11.48
CA LYS A 743 -111.65 -37.47 11.06
C LYS A 743 -110.71 -37.54 12.28
N SER A 744 -109.53 -38.09 12.00
CA SER A 744 -108.54 -38.72 12.90
C SER A 744 -107.76 -37.76 13.82
N VAL A 745 -107.38 -38.27 15.01
CA VAL A 745 -106.67 -37.61 16.13
C VAL A 745 -105.12 -37.55 15.94
N SER A 746 -104.60 -37.96 14.77
CA SER A 746 -103.15 -38.05 14.53
C SER A 746 -102.44 -36.75 14.08
N THR A 747 -103.15 -35.67 13.81
CA THR A 747 -102.56 -34.44 13.22
C THR A 747 -102.12 -33.38 14.25
N GLN A 748 -102.50 -33.51 15.53
CA GLN A 748 -102.26 -32.47 16.54
C GLN A 748 -100.93 -32.61 17.31
N PHE A 749 -100.42 -33.83 17.50
CA PHE A 749 -99.12 -34.06 18.16
C PHE A 749 -97.92 -33.66 17.28
N THR A 750 -98.01 -33.85 15.96
CA THR A 750 -96.93 -33.46 15.03
C THR A 750 -96.75 -31.95 14.95
N LYS A 751 -97.83 -31.17 15.07
CA LYS A 751 -97.80 -29.72 14.93
C LYS A 751 -97.29 -29.00 16.18
N GLN A 752 -97.60 -29.50 17.39
CA GLN A 752 -96.98 -28.99 18.61
C GLN A 752 -95.46 -29.18 18.65
N ARG A 753 -94.97 -30.31 18.12
CA ARG A 753 -93.53 -30.56 17.99
C ARG A 753 -92.85 -29.57 17.03
N LEU A 754 -93.52 -29.18 15.94
CA LEU A 754 -92.97 -28.22 14.97
C LEU A 754 -92.90 -26.79 15.51
N THR A 755 -93.85 -26.38 16.35
CA THR A 755 -93.78 -25.08 17.05
C THR A 755 -92.73 -25.11 18.16
N ALA A 756 -92.55 -26.24 18.85
CA ALA A 756 -91.50 -26.41 19.85
C ALA A 756 -90.10 -26.36 19.23
N ASN A 757 -89.90 -27.01 18.09
CA ASN A 757 -88.63 -26.94 17.34
C ASN A 757 -88.33 -25.51 16.88
N ALA A 758 -89.28 -24.83 16.24
CA ALA A 758 -89.08 -23.44 15.81
C ALA A 758 -88.80 -22.47 16.98
N LYS A 759 -89.26 -22.81 18.20
CA LYS A 759 -88.90 -22.04 19.40
C LYS A 759 -87.46 -22.35 19.86
N ALA A 760 -87.04 -23.61 19.79
CA ALA A 760 -85.68 -24.02 20.10
C ALA A 760 -84.67 -23.39 19.13
N ASP A 761 -84.99 -23.31 17.84
CA ASP A 761 -84.15 -22.69 16.81
C ASP A 761 -83.91 -21.19 17.13
N VAL A 762 -84.96 -20.44 17.50
CA VAL A 762 -84.84 -19.04 17.97
C VAL A 762 -83.96 -18.92 19.23
N GLU A 763 -84.07 -19.88 20.16
CA GLU A 763 -83.31 -19.88 21.42
C GLU A 763 -81.82 -20.17 21.15
N GLU A 764 -81.51 -21.10 20.25
CA GLU A 764 -80.15 -21.42 19.79
C GLU A 764 -79.48 -20.23 19.08
N SER A 765 -80.20 -19.55 18.19
CA SER A 765 -79.72 -18.35 17.49
C SER A 765 -79.43 -17.20 18.48
N LEU A 766 -80.29 -17.01 19.50
CA LEU A 766 -80.05 -16.02 20.57
C LEU A 766 -78.82 -16.34 21.42
N GLU A 767 -78.62 -17.60 21.80
CA GLU A 767 -77.44 -18.05 22.54
C GLU A 767 -76.15 -17.85 21.73
N SER A 768 -76.17 -18.20 20.44
CA SER A 768 -75.04 -18.03 19.52
C SER A 768 -74.66 -16.55 19.33
N ILE A 769 -75.65 -15.68 19.14
CA ILE A 769 -75.47 -14.22 19.08
C ILE A 769 -74.86 -13.68 20.37
N ALA A 770 -75.35 -14.13 21.53
CA ALA A 770 -74.81 -13.73 22.82
C ALA A 770 -73.35 -14.19 22.99
N GLN A 771 -73.02 -15.39 22.54
CA GLN A 771 -71.65 -15.92 22.55
C GLN A 771 -70.72 -15.12 21.63
N TYR A 772 -71.13 -14.82 20.41
CA TYR A 772 -70.33 -14.02 19.48
C TYR A 772 -70.14 -12.58 19.97
N LYS A 773 -71.17 -11.94 20.53
CA LYS A 773 -71.05 -10.61 21.17
C LYS A 773 -70.06 -10.62 22.32
N LYS A 774 -70.07 -11.68 23.16
CA LYS A 774 -69.11 -11.83 24.25
C LYS A 774 -67.68 -12.01 23.73
N GLN A 775 -67.47 -12.85 22.71
CA GLN A 775 -66.15 -13.06 22.10
C GLN A 775 -65.62 -11.78 21.43
N LEU A 776 -66.48 -11.02 20.74
CA LEU A 776 -66.12 -9.73 20.16
C LEU A 776 -65.67 -8.72 21.22
N ALA A 777 -66.44 -8.57 22.31
CA ALA A 777 -66.08 -7.67 23.40
C ALA A 777 -64.74 -8.04 24.05
N GLU A 778 -64.43 -9.33 24.16
CA GLU A 778 -63.15 -9.80 24.69
C GLU A 778 -61.98 -9.48 23.74
N LEU A 779 -62.15 -9.73 22.43
CA LEU A 779 -61.14 -9.40 21.43
C LEU A 779 -60.94 -7.90 21.25
N GLU A 780 -62.00 -7.09 21.30
CA GLU A 780 -61.91 -5.63 21.25
C GLU A 780 -61.16 -5.06 22.45
N LYS A 781 -61.40 -5.61 23.64
CA LYS A 781 -60.65 -5.25 24.86
C LYS A 781 -59.17 -5.61 24.74
N GLU A 782 -58.87 -6.77 24.17
CA GLU A 782 -57.48 -7.20 23.96
C GLU A 782 -56.76 -6.35 22.89
N ARG A 783 -57.45 -6.03 21.79
CA ARG A 783 -56.98 -5.08 20.79
C ARG A 783 -56.68 -3.71 21.39
N ALA A 784 -57.57 -3.19 22.25
CA ALA A 784 -57.38 -1.93 22.94
C ALA A 784 -56.15 -1.95 23.86
N ARG A 785 -55.94 -3.03 24.61
CA ARG A 785 -54.72 -3.20 25.44
C ARG A 785 -53.43 -3.18 24.63
N ILE A 786 -53.42 -3.85 23.48
CA ILE A 786 -52.27 -3.84 22.56
C ILE A 786 -52.03 -2.42 22.05
N ALA A 787 -53.09 -1.72 21.61
CA ALA A 787 -53.01 -0.35 21.16
C ALA A 787 -52.45 0.58 22.24
N ASP A 788 -52.96 0.51 23.47
CA ASP A 788 -52.49 1.32 24.60
C ASP A 788 -51.01 1.04 24.93
N LYS A 789 -50.60 -0.24 24.92
CA LYS A 789 -49.21 -0.64 25.17
C LYS A 789 -48.26 -0.12 24.09
N VAL A 790 -48.64 -0.23 22.82
CA VAL A 790 -47.86 0.26 21.69
C VAL A 790 -47.79 1.80 21.73
N ASN A 791 -48.92 2.48 21.96
CA ASN A 791 -48.98 3.94 22.08
C ASN A 791 -48.11 4.47 23.22
N ALA A 792 -48.19 3.88 24.41
CA ALA A 792 -47.40 4.28 25.57
C ALA A 792 -45.90 4.12 25.29
N ARG A 793 -45.50 2.97 24.72
CA ARG A 793 -44.10 2.70 24.37
C ARG A 793 -43.53 3.74 23.40
N TRP A 794 -44.24 4.06 22.32
CA TRP A 794 -43.75 5.02 21.33
C TRP A 794 -43.79 6.47 21.83
N GLY A 795 -44.73 6.82 22.71
CA GLY A 795 -44.74 8.11 23.41
C GLY A 795 -43.49 8.32 24.26
N ASP A 796 -43.03 7.30 24.97
CA ASP A 796 -41.78 7.36 25.75
C ASP A 796 -40.54 7.45 24.84
N VAL A 797 -40.56 6.77 23.70
CA VAL A 797 -39.43 6.73 22.76
C VAL A 797 -39.16 8.09 22.13
N VAL A 798 -40.20 8.87 21.77
CA VAL A 798 -40.04 10.22 21.17
C VAL A 798 -39.23 11.15 22.06
N ASN A 799 -39.41 11.05 23.38
CA ASN A 799 -38.80 11.96 24.35
C ASN A 799 -37.37 11.54 24.77
N LYS A 800 -36.87 10.39 24.32
CA LYS A 800 -35.51 9.90 24.64
C LYS A 800 -34.48 10.53 23.71
N ILE A 801 -34.22 11.82 23.92
CA ILE A 801 -33.22 12.59 23.19
C ILE A 801 -31.90 12.51 23.93
N THR A 802 -30.83 12.30 23.18
CA THR A 802 -29.45 12.33 23.66
C THR A 802 -28.67 13.40 22.90
N GLU A 803 -27.77 14.10 23.59
CA GLU A 803 -26.77 14.95 22.95
C GLU A 803 -25.51 14.13 22.73
N ILE A 804 -25.06 14.07 21.49
CA ILE A 804 -23.83 13.38 21.10
C ILE A 804 -22.81 14.44 20.71
N GLU A 805 -21.65 14.37 21.34
CA GLU A 805 -20.54 15.25 21.04
C GLU A 805 -19.71 14.67 19.89
N VAL A 806 -19.65 15.40 18.78
CA VAL A 806 -18.91 15.04 17.58
C VAL A 806 -17.60 15.81 17.60
N ASN A 807 -16.50 15.05 17.74
CA ASN A 807 -15.15 15.58 17.68
C ASN A 807 -14.65 15.60 16.23
N PRO A 808 -13.82 16.58 15.84
CA PRO A 808 -13.27 16.63 14.50
C PRO A 808 -12.21 15.54 14.33
N LYS A 809 -11.86 15.19 13.09
CA LYS A 809 -10.62 14.44 12.83
C LYS A 809 -9.49 15.42 12.59
N LYS A 810 -8.25 15.00 12.85
CA LYS A 810 -7.07 15.82 12.55
C LYS A 810 -6.95 16.19 11.07
N THR A 811 -7.48 15.35 10.17
CA THR A 811 -7.53 15.59 8.73
C THR A 811 -8.52 16.68 8.32
N ASP A 812 -9.47 17.02 9.20
CA ASP A 812 -10.55 17.96 8.92
C ASP A 812 -10.29 19.34 9.56
N ILE A 813 -9.07 19.56 10.06
CA ILE A 813 -8.58 20.82 10.60
C ILE A 813 -7.65 21.45 9.57
N TYR A 814 -8.07 22.57 9.00
CA TYR A 814 -7.34 23.30 7.97
C TYR A 814 -6.79 24.57 8.60
N VAL A 815 -5.46 24.63 8.79
CA VAL A 815 -4.79 25.83 9.30
C VAL A 815 -4.60 26.80 8.13
N ASN A 816 -5.43 27.84 8.07
CA ASN A 816 -5.48 28.77 6.94
C ASN A 816 -4.49 29.93 7.12
N VAL A 817 -4.22 30.33 8.37
CA VAL A 817 -3.27 31.39 8.71
C VAL A 817 -2.44 30.91 9.87
N PHE A 818 -1.11 30.88 9.71
CA PHE A 818 -0.21 30.65 10.82
C PHE A 818 1.15 31.28 10.55
N GLY A 819 1.59 32.19 11.42
CA GLY A 819 2.87 32.86 11.23
C GLY A 819 3.00 34.16 12.02
N VAL A 820 3.90 35.02 11.56
CA VAL A 820 4.12 36.33 12.18
C VAL A 820 3.10 37.31 11.60
N ALA A 821 2.26 37.90 12.44
CA ALA A 821 1.42 39.03 12.10
C ALA A 821 2.01 40.32 12.64
N TRP A 822 2.09 41.35 11.80
CA TRP A 822 2.43 42.69 12.21
C TRP A 822 1.15 43.43 12.63
N THR A 823 1.03 43.75 13.93
CA THR A 823 -0.11 44.45 14.52
C THR A 823 0.09 45.98 14.44
N PRO A 824 -0.82 46.74 13.81
CA PRO A 824 -0.63 48.18 13.61
C PRO A 824 -1.06 49.00 14.83
N TYR A 825 -0.27 50.02 15.15
CA TYR A 825 -0.56 51.05 16.13
C TYR A 825 -0.39 52.43 15.49
N TYR A 826 -1.31 53.35 15.77
CA TYR A 826 -1.13 54.77 15.45
C TYR A 826 -0.13 55.39 16.42
N LEU A 827 0.90 56.04 15.87
CA LEU A 827 1.78 56.91 16.64
C LEU A 827 1.17 58.32 16.65
N VAL A 828 0.69 58.76 17.80
CA VAL A 828 0.00 60.05 17.97
C VAL A 828 0.83 60.97 18.85
N GLU A 829 0.94 62.23 18.46
CA GLU A 829 1.58 63.27 19.26
C GLU A 829 0.51 64.15 19.91
N VAL A 830 0.59 64.29 21.24
CA VAL A 830 -0.29 65.14 22.05
C VAL A 830 0.59 65.99 22.96
N GLY A 831 0.55 67.31 22.83
CA GLY A 831 1.31 68.23 23.69
C GLY A 831 2.83 67.96 23.72
N GLY A 832 3.41 67.47 22.62
CA GLY A 832 4.83 67.11 22.52
C GLY A 832 5.21 65.72 23.08
N GLN A 833 4.24 64.93 23.54
CA GLN A 833 4.44 63.53 23.94
C GLN A 833 3.90 62.57 22.88
N LYS A 834 4.68 61.54 22.53
CA LYS A 834 4.27 60.47 21.61
C LYS A 834 3.56 59.36 22.39
N MET A 835 2.42 58.92 21.87
CA MET A 835 1.65 57.80 22.39
C MET A 835 1.29 56.83 21.28
N GLU A 836 1.12 55.56 21.63
CA GLU A 836 0.72 54.49 20.73
C GLU A 836 -0.72 54.06 21.03
N LEU A 837 -1.54 53.91 20.00
CA LEU A 837 -2.93 53.45 20.09
C LEU A 837 -3.16 52.33 19.09
N SER A 838 -3.81 51.23 19.48
CA SER A 838 -4.07 50.11 18.55
C SER A 838 -4.91 50.59 17.36
N ALA A 839 -4.39 50.40 16.15
CA ALA A 839 -5.09 50.70 14.91
C ALA A 839 -5.92 49.50 14.41
N PHE A 840 -5.80 48.35 15.09
CA PHE A 840 -6.60 47.15 14.87
C PHE A 840 -7.63 46.98 16.01
N GLY A 841 -8.88 46.68 15.66
CA GLY A 841 -9.98 46.37 16.56
C GLY A 841 -10.85 45.24 16.01
N GLU A 842 -11.47 44.50 16.92
CA GLU A 842 -12.39 43.38 16.63
C GLU A 842 -13.73 43.81 16.01
#